data_AF-A0A9P9G0Z8-F1
#
_entry.id   AF-A0A9P9G0Z8-F1
#
_cell.length_a   1.000
_cell.length_b   1.000
_cell.length_c   1.000
_cell.angle_alpha   90.00
_cell.angle_beta   90.00
_cell.angle_gamma   90.00
#
_symmetry.space_group_name_H-M   'P 1'
#
loop_
_entity.id
_entity.type
_entity.pdbx_description
1 polymer ?
#
loop_
_entity_poly.entity_id
_entity_poly.type
_entity_poly.pdbx_seq_one_letter_code
_entity_poly.pdbx_strand_id
1 'polypeptide(L)'
;MRGPDGVPLTASSETSLSVHFEKRVGYPSIFIDRQMLLQALYNNLKHKDRVLTKKRVSRLQLTEEGAQAYTQDGSMCEGDIVVGADGIHSAVRDEMWRLGKEQSPGYFSEDENSQVPVSTRCIFGISNKPSCYGSRSQQMVLGQDHAYLVIAAPKDRVYWFLFDGLPETKYGRDIPKYSKADEEVLVGARRDDPVTEDLTFGDLYDKKIMSTLVPLEEYVFDRWHYKRIITIGDSAHKIDPASGQGGNGAIESAALLVNALVRQLRSTPQGLSATQVETALAEVHTLRYERSKRLVQQAHMLQMMVSQRFPLAPQLLKRILPLFGPTAFADVVVPICAAAPRIEGIPVPQRPHFVPFEDELPSKPIKGGLLSRVPWVLASSSLGALVCIALGKNSIVAGTGVLFSTLQQWGAGGMLAKLTGQGPRESLVSNLIPTLSAWLIEGSRNGNSLNPLSWTRAYSLIYTISGPTSVLPLFCLSSVLFSTQSTTARPVDPIVAQSIIPAVTLGYIAPTVAALLPIPDTEIGSLVGNVWRAFPLLCVAFTRGLTTVRATQNKTTVHEDAQDKVDKPLDFATESEIQFYKNDDIAPLKLAYGTTFTLCVAIPIATKLASAAAEYVFGRWTELGLSQVLPPAANIGFISAASGLVYSLYTAWDLRSLGYVGTRQAVVGGLASLATLSLAGPGALIAGISYWREYTISQLSM
;
A
#
# COMPACT_ATOMS: atom_id res chain seq x y z
N MET A 1 -4.93 -18.17 3.90
CA MET A 1 -4.40 -18.55 5.24
C MET A 1 -5.38 -19.53 5.88
N ARG A 2 -4.91 -20.43 6.73
CA ARG A 2 -5.71 -21.46 7.41
C ARG A 2 -5.56 -21.38 8.93
N GLY A 3 -6.59 -21.79 9.65
CA GLY A 3 -6.58 -21.89 11.11
C GLY A 3 -5.83 -23.12 11.59
N PRO A 4 -5.69 -23.28 12.92
CA PRO A 4 -5.08 -24.47 13.53
C PRO A 4 -5.85 -25.78 13.25
N ASP A 5 -7.10 -25.66 12.82
CA ASP A 5 -7.98 -26.75 12.40
C ASP A 5 -7.82 -27.10 10.91
N GLY A 6 -6.90 -26.44 10.21
CA GLY A 6 -6.70 -26.62 8.78
C GLY A 6 -7.77 -25.95 7.91
N VAL A 7 -8.73 -25.22 8.47
CA VAL A 7 -9.84 -24.58 7.72
C VAL A 7 -9.43 -23.18 7.22
N PRO A 8 -9.83 -22.75 6.00
CA PRO A 8 -9.52 -21.40 5.49
C PRO A 8 -10.09 -20.29 6.37
N LEU A 9 -9.28 -19.29 6.72
CA LEU A 9 -9.69 -18.12 7.52
C LEU A 9 -10.04 -16.90 6.67
N THR A 10 -9.74 -16.92 5.38
CA THR A 10 -9.90 -15.80 4.45
C THR A 10 -10.78 -16.25 3.30
N ALA A 11 -11.58 -15.33 2.74
CA ALA A 11 -12.30 -15.61 1.50
C ALA A 11 -11.31 -16.06 0.41
N SER A 12 -11.65 -17.12 -0.31
CA SER A 12 -10.88 -17.56 -1.48
C SER A 12 -11.26 -16.69 -2.68
N SER A 13 -10.28 -16.05 -3.31
CA SER A 13 -10.47 -15.58 -4.69
C SER A 13 -10.50 -16.80 -5.60
N GLU A 14 -11.34 -16.72 -6.62
CA GLU A 14 -11.32 -17.73 -7.66
C GLU A 14 -10.08 -17.58 -8.56
N THR A 15 -9.64 -16.34 -8.78
CA THR A 15 -8.41 -16.00 -9.50
C THR A 15 -7.17 -16.39 -8.68
N SER A 16 -6.21 -17.00 -9.36
CA SER A 16 -4.94 -17.34 -8.75
C SER A 16 -4.19 -16.08 -8.29
N LEU A 17 -3.60 -16.16 -7.09
CA LEU A 17 -2.71 -15.14 -6.56
C LEU A 17 -1.57 -14.80 -7.55
N SER A 18 -1.07 -15.79 -8.30
CA SER A 18 -0.01 -15.57 -9.29
C SER A 18 -0.46 -14.64 -10.41
N VAL A 19 -1.72 -14.75 -10.85
CA VAL A 19 -2.32 -13.84 -11.85
C VAL A 19 -2.42 -12.43 -11.28
N HIS A 20 -2.83 -12.29 -10.02
CA HIS A 20 -2.85 -10.98 -9.36
C HIS A 20 -1.46 -10.34 -9.29
N PHE A 21 -0.40 -11.11 -9.04
CA PHE A 21 0.97 -10.62 -9.12
C PHE A 21 1.35 -10.21 -10.54
N GLU A 22 1.09 -11.05 -11.53
CA GLU A 22 1.42 -10.75 -12.92
C GLU A 22 0.72 -9.49 -13.43
N LYS A 23 -0.57 -9.30 -13.13
CA LYS A 23 -1.30 -8.07 -13.48
C LYS A 23 -0.76 -6.83 -12.76
N ARG A 24 -0.22 -6.98 -11.55
CA ARG A 24 0.26 -5.85 -10.74
C ARG A 24 1.69 -5.45 -11.07
N VAL A 25 2.61 -6.39 -11.22
CA VAL A 25 4.06 -6.13 -11.38
C VAL A 25 4.64 -6.68 -12.68
N GLY A 26 3.82 -7.28 -13.55
CA GLY A 26 4.23 -7.84 -14.84
C GLY A 26 4.88 -9.22 -14.75
N TYR A 27 5.09 -9.75 -13.53
CA TYR A 27 5.73 -11.04 -13.28
C TYR A 27 4.86 -11.92 -12.38
N PRO A 28 4.71 -13.21 -12.69
CA PRO A 28 4.04 -14.14 -11.80
C PRO A 28 4.86 -14.38 -10.52
N SER A 29 4.18 -14.79 -9.45
CA SER A 29 4.87 -15.32 -8.28
C SER A 29 5.27 -16.76 -8.55
N ILE A 30 6.57 -17.05 -8.56
CA ILE A 30 7.10 -18.38 -8.83
C ILE A 30 7.81 -18.96 -7.61
N PHE A 31 7.50 -20.20 -7.28
CA PHE A 31 8.32 -21.01 -6.39
C PHE A 31 9.28 -21.86 -7.21
N ILE A 32 10.57 -21.79 -6.91
CA ILE A 32 11.62 -22.52 -7.62
C ILE A 32 12.43 -23.38 -6.65
N ASP A 33 12.68 -24.63 -7.05
CA ASP A 33 13.62 -25.51 -6.35
C ASP A 33 15.01 -24.88 -6.36
N ARG A 34 15.68 -24.84 -5.20
CA ARG A 34 16.99 -24.20 -5.06
C ARG A 34 18.06 -24.79 -5.98
N GLN A 35 18.06 -26.12 -6.18
CA GLN A 35 19.00 -26.77 -7.08
C GLN A 35 18.71 -26.39 -8.54
N MET A 36 17.43 -26.29 -8.91
CA MET A 36 17.03 -25.80 -10.24
C MET A 36 17.50 -24.36 -10.48
N LEU A 37 17.33 -23.47 -9.49
CA LEU A 37 17.81 -22.08 -9.58
C LEU A 37 19.33 -22.03 -9.73
N LEU A 38 20.08 -22.75 -8.88
CA LEU A 38 21.55 -22.78 -8.95
C LEU A 38 22.05 -23.35 -10.28
N GLN A 39 21.40 -24.40 -10.79
CA GLN A 39 21.73 -24.99 -12.08
C GLN A 39 21.45 -24.00 -13.22
N ALA A 40 20.32 -23.29 -13.18
CA ALA A 40 20.00 -22.27 -14.17
C ALA A 40 21.03 -21.13 -14.16
N LEU A 41 21.42 -20.64 -12.98
CA LEU A 41 22.47 -19.63 -12.84
C LEU A 41 23.82 -20.13 -13.36
N TYR A 42 24.24 -21.34 -12.98
CA TYR A 42 25.49 -21.94 -13.44
C TYR A 42 25.51 -22.14 -14.96
N ASN A 43 24.41 -22.65 -15.53
CA ASN A 43 24.31 -22.88 -16.97
C ASN A 43 24.49 -21.60 -17.79
N ASN A 44 23.98 -20.48 -17.29
CA ASN A 44 24.06 -19.16 -17.91
C ASN A 44 25.34 -18.37 -17.56
N LEU A 45 26.17 -18.90 -16.65
CA LEU A 45 27.47 -18.29 -16.34
C LEU A 45 28.44 -18.50 -17.52
N LYS A 46 29.04 -17.42 -18.03
CA LYS A 46 30.02 -17.49 -19.14
C LYS A 46 31.33 -18.14 -18.71
N HIS A 47 31.90 -17.71 -17.58
CA HIS A 47 33.20 -18.17 -17.08
C HIS A 47 33.04 -19.24 -16.01
N LYS A 48 32.55 -20.43 -16.41
CA LYS A 48 32.34 -21.57 -15.50
C LYS A 48 33.64 -22.08 -14.88
N ASP A 49 34.76 -21.88 -15.57
CA ASP A 49 36.12 -22.16 -15.11
C ASP A 49 36.51 -21.39 -13.83
N ARG A 50 35.82 -20.28 -13.54
CA ARG A 50 36.05 -19.46 -12.34
C ARG A 50 35.25 -19.92 -11.12
N VAL A 51 34.41 -20.95 -11.26
CA VAL A 51 33.66 -21.54 -10.15
C VAL A 51 34.49 -22.67 -9.53
N LEU A 52 35.35 -22.31 -8.59
CA LEU A 52 36.22 -23.26 -7.90
C LEU A 52 35.50 -23.86 -6.68
N THR A 53 35.17 -25.16 -6.75
CA THR A 53 34.55 -25.87 -5.63
C THR A 53 35.60 -26.31 -4.61
N LYS A 54 35.16 -26.64 -3.38
CA LYS A 54 36.03 -27.06 -2.25
C LYS A 54 37.04 -26.00 -1.79
N LYS A 55 36.85 -24.74 -2.19
CA LYS A 55 37.68 -23.58 -1.79
C LYS A 55 37.08 -22.85 -0.58
N ARG A 56 37.08 -23.49 0.59
CA ARG A 56 36.58 -22.86 1.82
C ARG A 56 37.57 -21.81 2.31
N VAL A 57 37.19 -20.54 2.33
CA VAL A 57 38.01 -19.43 2.86
C VAL A 57 38.31 -19.66 4.34
N SER A 58 39.55 -19.44 4.73
CA SER A 58 40.04 -19.58 6.10
C SER A 58 40.75 -18.34 6.63
N ARG A 59 41.33 -17.50 5.75
CA ARG A 59 42.02 -16.28 6.14
C ARG A 59 41.98 -15.26 5.01
N LEU A 60 41.84 -13.98 5.37
CA LEU A 60 41.98 -12.86 4.44
C LEU A 60 43.19 -12.00 4.81
N GLN A 61 43.83 -11.46 3.79
CA GLN A 61 44.89 -10.46 3.93
C GLN A 61 44.67 -9.34 2.93
N LEU A 62 44.72 -8.09 3.41
CA LEU A 62 44.68 -6.92 2.55
C LEU A 62 46.11 -6.54 2.15
N THR A 63 46.29 -6.20 0.88
CA THR A 63 47.53 -5.64 0.33
C THR A 63 47.28 -4.18 -0.07
N GLU A 64 48.31 -3.44 -0.48
CA GLU A 64 48.13 -2.07 -0.98
C GLU A 64 47.25 -2.05 -2.25
N GLU A 65 47.48 -3.01 -3.14
CA GLU A 65 46.83 -3.08 -4.45
C GLU A 65 45.51 -3.88 -4.45
N GLY A 66 45.31 -4.80 -3.49
CA GLY A 66 44.15 -5.70 -3.51
C GLY A 66 43.91 -6.48 -2.21
N ALA A 67 43.46 -7.72 -2.36
CA ALA A 67 43.14 -8.64 -1.29
C ALA A 67 43.47 -10.08 -1.67
N GLN A 68 43.93 -10.85 -0.69
CA GLN A 68 44.29 -12.25 -0.82
C GLN A 68 43.40 -13.10 0.08
N ALA A 69 42.79 -14.13 -0.50
CA ALA A 69 41.96 -15.11 0.18
C ALA A 69 42.68 -16.46 0.24
N TYR A 70 43.01 -16.89 1.44
CA TYR A 70 43.55 -18.22 1.70
C TYR A 70 42.42 -19.18 2.00
N THR A 71 42.57 -20.41 1.52
CA THR A 71 41.56 -21.45 1.68
C THR A 71 42.11 -22.62 2.50
N GLN A 72 41.20 -23.46 3.02
CA GLN A 72 41.56 -24.59 3.88
C GLN A 72 42.43 -25.64 3.20
N ASP A 73 42.41 -25.74 1.87
CA ASP A 73 43.28 -26.65 1.13
C ASP A 73 44.69 -26.09 0.89
N GLY A 74 45.00 -24.92 1.46
CA GLY A 74 46.28 -24.23 1.34
C GLY A 74 46.40 -23.35 0.10
N SER A 75 45.43 -23.36 -0.82
CA SER A 75 45.46 -22.48 -1.99
C SER A 75 45.14 -21.04 -1.65
N MET A 76 45.66 -20.12 -2.47
CA MET A 76 45.48 -18.68 -2.36
C MET A 76 44.90 -18.11 -3.64
N CYS A 77 43.95 -17.19 -3.52
CA CYS A 77 43.38 -16.43 -4.61
C CYS A 77 43.57 -14.93 -4.37
N GLU A 78 43.96 -14.19 -5.39
CA GLU A 78 44.19 -12.76 -5.34
C GLU A 78 43.17 -12.01 -6.21
N GLY A 79 42.76 -10.82 -5.76
CA GLY A 79 41.86 -9.94 -6.51
C GLY A 79 41.72 -8.55 -5.88
N ASP A 80 41.03 -7.65 -6.57
CA ASP A 80 40.88 -6.25 -6.14
C ASP A 80 39.92 -6.09 -4.94
N ILE A 81 38.94 -6.99 -4.84
CA ILE A 81 37.87 -6.99 -3.84
C ILE A 81 37.55 -8.42 -3.38
N VAL A 82 37.06 -8.54 -2.14
CA VAL A 82 36.50 -9.79 -1.60
C VAL A 82 35.01 -9.58 -1.29
N VAL A 83 34.16 -10.45 -1.84
CA VAL A 83 32.72 -10.43 -1.61
C VAL A 83 32.32 -11.67 -0.81
N GLY A 84 31.96 -11.49 0.45
CA GLY A 84 31.44 -12.52 1.34
C GLY A 84 29.98 -12.81 1.06
N ALA A 85 29.70 -13.82 0.24
CA ALA A 85 28.37 -14.37 -0.03
C ALA A 85 28.23 -15.80 0.54
N ASP A 86 28.88 -16.05 1.68
CA ASP A 86 29.13 -17.36 2.29
C ASP A 86 28.16 -17.71 3.44
N GLY A 87 27.04 -17.00 3.54
CA GLY A 87 25.93 -17.34 4.44
C GLY A 87 26.07 -16.78 5.86
N ILE A 88 25.16 -17.19 6.75
CA ILE A 88 25.07 -16.67 8.14
C ILE A 88 26.30 -16.97 8.99
N HIS A 89 27.04 -18.05 8.68
CA HIS A 89 28.30 -18.41 9.35
C HIS A 89 29.52 -17.96 8.52
N SER A 90 29.49 -16.70 8.04
CA SER A 90 30.44 -16.15 7.08
C SER A 90 31.86 -16.06 7.66
N ALA A 91 32.79 -16.81 7.06
CA ALA A 91 34.21 -16.71 7.36
C ALA A 91 34.80 -15.39 6.84
N VAL A 92 34.26 -14.87 5.72
CA VAL A 92 34.66 -13.56 5.20
C VAL A 92 34.31 -12.45 6.18
N ARG A 93 33.14 -12.52 6.83
CA ARG A 93 32.73 -11.56 7.86
C ARG A 93 33.65 -11.60 9.08
N ASP A 94 33.96 -12.80 9.57
CA ASP A 94 34.84 -12.97 10.73
C ASP A 94 36.25 -12.40 10.46
N GLU A 95 36.80 -12.65 9.27
CA GLU A 95 38.10 -12.10 8.87
C GLU A 95 38.04 -10.58 8.63
N MET A 96 36.95 -10.07 8.08
CA MET A 96 36.71 -8.62 7.95
C MET A 96 36.72 -7.93 9.32
N TRP A 97 36.08 -8.57 10.32
CA TRP A 97 36.08 -8.11 11.71
C TRP A 97 37.47 -8.16 12.34
N ARG A 98 38.20 -9.27 12.17
CA ARG A 98 39.58 -9.42 12.68
C ARG A 98 40.48 -8.31 12.13
N LEU A 99 40.48 -8.12 10.82
CA LEU A 99 41.26 -7.07 10.16
C LEU A 99 40.85 -5.67 10.62
N GLY A 100 39.55 -5.41 10.77
CA GLY A 100 39.06 -4.14 11.29
C GLY A 100 39.49 -3.86 12.72
N LYS A 101 39.45 -4.86 13.61
CA LYS A 101 39.90 -4.72 15.00
C LYS A 101 41.41 -4.47 15.09
N GLU A 102 42.21 -5.15 14.25
CA GLU A 102 43.67 -5.00 14.21
C GLU A 102 44.10 -3.64 13.63
N GLN A 103 43.46 -3.19 12.55
CA GLN A 103 43.92 -2.04 11.75
C GLN A 103 43.15 -0.74 12.03
N SER A 104 41.96 -0.82 12.62
CA SER A 104 41.08 0.34 12.87
C SER A 104 40.20 0.12 14.11
N PRO A 105 40.77 0.10 15.33
CA PRO A 105 40.03 -0.09 16.58
C PRO A 105 38.82 0.87 16.68
N GLY A 106 37.66 0.33 17.03
CA GLY A 106 36.39 1.08 17.14
C GLY A 106 35.54 1.16 15.87
N TYR A 107 36.02 0.65 14.72
CA TYR A 107 35.23 0.62 13.49
C TYR A 107 34.03 -0.36 13.57
N PHE A 108 34.27 -1.52 14.17
CA PHE A 108 33.27 -2.54 14.50
C PHE A 108 32.94 -2.48 15.99
N SER A 109 31.72 -2.88 16.37
CA SER A 109 31.37 -3.09 17.78
C SER A 109 32.17 -4.25 18.37
N GLU A 110 32.26 -4.36 19.70
CA GLU A 110 33.11 -5.38 20.30
C GLU A 110 32.55 -6.79 20.15
N ASP A 111 31.22 -6.94 20.18
CA ASP A 111 30.55 -8.22 20.38
C ASP A 111 29.21 -8.37 19.60
N GLU A 112 29.14 -7.96 18.34
CA GLU A 112 27.89 -8.05 17.55
C GLU A 112 27.42 -9.49 17.34
N ASN A 113 28.36 -10.42 17.12
CA ASN A 113 28.03 -11.82 16.83
C ASN A 113 27.35 -12.52 18.02
N SER A 114 27.59 -12.08 19.27
CA SER A 114 26.88 -12.64 20.43
C SER A 114 25.43 -12.15 20.52
N GLN A 115 25.09 -11.05 19.83
CA GLN A 115 23.77 -10.42 19.89
C GLN A 115 22.78 -10.96 18.86
N VAL A 116 23.20 -11.89 17.99
CA VAL A 116 22.32 -12.51 16.98
C VAL A 116 21.23 -13.31 17.69
N PRO A 117 19.95 -12.92 17.57
CA PRO A 117 18.85 -13.57 18.26
C PRO A 117 18.34 -14.77 17.48
N VAL A 118 17.91 -15.80 18.22
CA VAL A 118 17.10 -16.92 17.73
C VAL A 118 15.88 -17.04 18.63
N SER A 119 14.73 -16.63 18.10
CA SER A 119 13.43 -16.76 18.78
C SER A 119 12.59 -17.92 18.25
N THR A 120 13.03 -18.53 17.15
CA THR A 120 12.31 -19.55 16.39
C THR A 120 13.29 -20.60 15.88
N ARG A 121 12.88 -21.86 15.84
CA ARG A 121 13.55 -22.93 15.09
C ARG A 121 12.63 -23.42 13.97
N CYS A 122 13.19 -24.03 12.94
CA CYS A 122 12.39 -24.46 11.80
C CYS A 122 12.84 -25.81 11.26
N ILE A 123 11.86 -26.69 11.02
CA ILE A 123 12.08 -27.85 10.17
C ILE A 123 11.78 -27.44 8.73
N PHE A 124 12.80 -27.48 7.89
CA PHE A 124 12.66 -27.39 6.44
C PHE A 124 12.49 -28.79 5.90
N GLY A 125 11.46 -29.02 5.09
CA GLY A 125 11.23 -30.32 4.48
C GLY A 125 10.74 -30.26 3.05
N ILE A 126 10.99 -31.35 2.34
CA ILE A 126 10.52 -31.59 0.97
C ILE A 126 9.89 -32.98 0.98
N SER A 127 8.67 -33.10 0.46
CA SER A 127 7.97 -34.37 0.31
C SER A 127 7.48 -34.58 -1.11
N ASN A 128 7.24 -35.84 -1.48
CA ASN A 128 6.39 -36.14 -2.62
C ASN A 128 4.98 -35.61 -2.32
N LYS A 129 4.38 -34.89 -3.28
CA LYS A 129 3.06 -34.25 -3.11
C LYS A 129 2.00 -35.32 -2.80
N PRO A 130 1.34 -35.26 -1.64
CA PRO A 130 0.19 -36.12 -1.37
C PRO A 130 -0.92 -35.86 -2.40
N SER A 131 -1.63 -36.90 -2.83
CA SER A 131 -2.75 -36.77 -3.77
C SER A 131 -3.85 -35.84 -3.25
N CYS A 132 -4.14 -35.89 -1.94
CA CYS A 132 -5.10 -34.99 -1.29
C CYS A 132 -4.69 -33.52 -1.31
N TYR A 133 -3.41 -33.18 -1.53
CA TYR A 133 -2.98 -31.77 -1.63
C TYR A 133 -3.55 -31.09 -2.90
N GLY A 134 -3.84 -31.86 -3.95
CA GLY A 134 -4.52 -31.39 -5.17
C GLY A 134 -3.77 -30.27 -5.91
N SER A 135 -4.54 -29.28 -6.37
CA SER A 135 -4.09 -28.06 -7.08
C SER A 135 -3.71 -26.89 -6.17
N ARG A 136 -3.70 -27.08 -4.84
CA ARG A 136 -3.37 -26.02 -3.88
C ARG A 136 -1.95 -25.48 -4.12
N SER A 137 -1.80 -24.16 -4.15
CA SER A 137 -0.51 -23.50 -4.42
C SER A 137 0.33 -23.28 -3.16
N GLN A 138 -0.16 -22.47 -2.23
CA GLN A 138 0.53 -22.12 -0.99
C GLN A 138 -0.46 -22.04 0.17
N GLN A 139 -0.14 -22.72 1.27
CA GLN A 139 -0.92 -22.74 2.51
C GLN A 139 -0.05 -22.19 3.65
N MET A 140 -0.51 -21.11 4.29
CA MET A 140 0.01 -20.65 5.57
C MET A 140 -1.00 -21.06 6.65
N VAL A 141 -0.59 -21.94 7.56
CA VAL A 141 -1.41 -22.51 8.63
C VAL A 141 -0.98 -21.91 9.95
N LEU A 142 -1.92 -21.26 10.62
CA LEU A 142 -1.68 -20.59 11.89
C LEU A 142 -1.75 -21.62 13.02
N GLY A 143 -0.79 -21.59 13.93
CA GLY A 143 -0.77 -22.45 15.12
C GLY A 143 -0.48 -21.64 16.38
N GLN A 144 -0.62 -22.28 17.55
CA GLN A 144 -0.25 -21.69 18.83
C GLN A 144 1.22 -22.04 19.11
N ASP A 145 2.07 -21.00 19.13
CA ASP A 145 3.53 -21.08 19.27
C ASP A 145 4.25 -21.77 18.10
N HIS A 146 3.53 -22.12 17.04
CA HIS A 146 4.09 -22.71 15.82
C HIS A 146 3.25 -22.31 14.60
N ALA A 147 3.78 -22.50 13.39
CA ALA A 147 3.05 -22.28 12.16
C ALA A 147 3.60 -23.17 11.04
N TYR A 148 2.78 -23.43 10.02
CA TYR A 148 3.21 -24.13 8.81
C TYR A 148 3.14 -23.23 7.59
N LEU A 149 4.19 -23.28 6.76
CA LEU A 149 4.13 -22.82 5.38
C LEU A 149 4.29 -24.04 4.48
N VAL A 150 3.35 -24.28 3.58
CA VAL A 150 3.34 -25.44 2.69
C VAL A 150 3.12 -24.97 1.26
N ILE A 151 4.04 -25.27 0.35
CA ILE A 151 4.09 -24.71 -1.00
C ILE A 151 4.25 -25.83 -2.03
N ALA A 152 3.38 -25.83 -3.05
CA ALA A 152 3.53 -26.67 -4.24
C ALA A 152 4.81 -26.32 -5.00
N ALA A 153 5.54 -27.34 -5.42
CA ALA A 153 6.79 -27.19 -6.15
C ALA A 153 6.84 -28.09 -7.40
N PRO A 154 7.72 -27.77 -8.36
CA PRO A 154 7.90 -28.61 -9.55
C PRO A 154 8.24 -30.07 -9.23
N LYS A 155 7.86 -30.96 -10.16
CA LYS A 155 8.04 -32.43 -10.10
C LYS A 155 7.19 -33.11 -9.03
N ASP A 156 5.92 -32.69 -8.88
CA ASP A 156 4.98 -33.19 -7.88
C ASP A 156 5.59 -33.27 -6.47
N ARG A 157 6.23 -32.18 -6.06
CA ARG A 157 6.79 -32.02 -4.71
C ARG A 157 6.04 -30.96 -3.94
N VAL A 158 6.12 -31.06 -2.62
CA VAL A 158 5.65 -30.04 -1.70
C VAL A 158 6.80 -29.68 -0.78
N TYR A 159 7.06 -28.39 -0.65
CA TYR A 159 7.99 -27.84 0.32
C TYR A 159 7.17 -27.42 1.54
N TRP A 160 7.67 -27.74 2.72
CA TRP A 160 7.01 -27.37 3.94
C TRP A 160 8.02 -26.87 4.98
N PHE A 161 7.54 -25.95 5.80
CA PHE A 161 8.29 -25.31 6.87
C PHE A 161 7.43 -25.41 8.12
N LEU A 162 7.94 -26.07 9.15
CA LEU A 162 7.37 -26.02 10.50
C LEU A 162 8.17 -24.99 11.29
N PHE A 163 7.61 -23.80 11.48
CA PHE A 163 8.15 -22.78 12.37
C PHE A 163 7.71 -23.11 13.80
N ASP A 164 8.65 -23.30 14.71
CA ASP A 164 8.39 -23.61 16.12
C ASP A 164 9.05 -22.53 16.99
N GLY A 165 8.23 -21.82 17.76
CA GLY A 165 8.68 -20.74 18.63
C GLY A 165 9.43 -21.26 19.84
N LEU A 166 10.58 -20.66 20.15
CA LEU A 166 11.29 -20.97 21.37
C LEU A 166 10.62 -20.29 22.57
N PRO A 167 10.60 -20.94 23.76
CA PRO A 167 10.09 -20.32 24.97
C PRO A 167 10.85 -19.04 25.36
N GLU A 168 12.14 -19.00 25.05
CA GLU A 168 13.02 -17.86 25.28
C GLU A 168 13.91 -17.65 24.06
N THR A 169 14.14 -16.38 23.71
CA THR A 169 15.13 -16.01 22.70
C THR A 169 16.52 -16.40 23.17
N LYS A 170 17.25 -17.13 22.33
CA LYS A 170 18.65 -17.52 22.56
C LYS A 170 19.59 -16.63 21.74
N TYR A 171 20.83 -16.50 22.21
CA TYR A 171 21.81 -15.56 21.67
C TYR A 171 23.19 -16.22 21.60
N GLY A 172 23.95 -15.89 20.56
CA GLY A 172 25.36 -16.28 20.42
C GLY A 172 25.62 -17.77 20.71
N ARG A 173 26.42 -18.05 21.75
CA ARG A 173 26.84 -19.43 22.11
C ARG A 173 25.72 -20.30 22.67
N ASP A 174 24.63 -19.68 23.15
CA ASP A 174 23.47 -20.39 23.70
C ASP A 174 22.52 -20.89 22.60
N ILE A 175 22.79 -20.55 21.33
CA ILE A 175 22.02 -21.03 20.19
C ILE A 175 22.23 -22.56 20.06
N PRO A 176 21.16 -23.36 20.18
CA PRO A 176 21.28 -24.81 20.17
C PRO A 176 21.61 -25.34 18.77
N LYS A 177 22.38 -26.44 18.74
CA LYS A 177 22.55 -27.27 17.56
C LYS A 177 21.59 -28.44 17.66
N TYR A 178 20.76 -28.63 16.64
CA TYR A 178 19.76 -29.68 16.64
C TYR A 178 20.30 -30.95 15.97
N SER A 179 20.05 -32.08 16.62
CA SER A 179 20.26 -33.41 16.09
C SER A 179 19.01 -33.91 15.36
N LYS A 180 19.12 -35.09 14.73
CA LYS A 180 17.95 -35.75 14.15
C LYS A 180 16.94 -36.25 15.20
N ALA A 181 17.40 -36.60 16.40
CA ALA A 181 16.51 -36.97 17.49
C ALA A 181 15.65 -35.77 17.95
N ASP A 182 16.22 -34.56 17.99
CA ASP A 182 15.48 -33.34 18.32
C ASP A 182 14.39 -33.04 17.28
N GLU A 183 14.69 -33.29 16.01
CA GLU A 183 13.71 -33.19 14.93
C GLU A 183 12.56 -34.20 15.11
N GLU A 184 12.87 -35.47 15.40
CA GLU A 184 11.87 -36.52 15.60
C GLU A 184 10.96 -36.24 16.81
N VAL A 185 11.49 -35.70 17.90
CA VAL A 185 10.70 -35.28 19.06
C VAL A 185 9.70 -34.19 18.67
N LEU A 186 10.16 -33.16 17.94
CA LEU A 186 9.28 -32.07 17.49
C LEU A 186 8.22 -32.57 16.51
N VAL A 187 8.59 -33.46 15.58
CA VAL A 187 7.65 -34.09 14.64
C VAL A 187 6.61 -34.92 15.39
N GLY A 188 7.02 -35.71 16.38
CA GLY A 188 6.11 -36.52 17.18
C GLY A 188 5.07 -35.69 17.92
N ALA A 189 5.47 -34.52 18.46
CA ALA A 189 4.57 -33.61 19.15
C ALA A 189 3.55 -32.89 18.25
N ARG A 190 3.81 -32.88 16.94
CA ARG A 190 3.07 -32.08 15.94
C ARG A 190 2.49 -32.91 14.80
N ARG A 191 2.61 -34.24 14.89
CA ARG A 191 2.30 -35.18 13.80
C ARG A 191 0.84 -35.08 13.35
N ASP A 192 -0.07 -34.90 14.29
CA ASP A 192 -1.51 -34.90 14.04
C ASP A 192 -2.05 -33.50 13.73
N ASP A 193 -1.18 -32.49 13.62
CA ASP A 193 -1.59 -31.12 13.32
C ASP A 193 -2.24 -31.05 11.92
N PRO A 194 -3.47 -30.53 11.80
CA PRO A 194 -4.11 -30.32 10.51
C PRO A 194 -3.38 -29.24 9.70
N VAL A 195 -3.01 -29.56 8.46
CA VAL A 195 -2.48 -28.60 7.48
C VAL A 195 -3.60 -28.10 6.57
N THR A 196 -4.46 -29.02 6.14
CA THR A 196 -5.74 -28.76 5.47
C THR A 196 -6.82 -29.65 6.10
N GLU A 197 -8.06 -29.53 5.62
CA GLU A 197 -9.20 -30.32 6.11
C GLU A 197 -9.02 -31.84 5.91
N ASP A 198 -8.11 -32.21 5.01
CA ASP A 198 -7.87 -33.57 4.48
C ASP A 198 -6.38 -33.97 4.48
N LEU A 199 -5.51 -33.21 5.17
CA LEU A 199 -4.06 -33.47 5.23
C LEU A 199 -3.49 -33.04 6.59
N THR A 200 -2.75 -33.92 7.23
CA THR A 200 -1.99 -33.63 8.45
C THR A 200 -0.52 -33.35 8.15
N PHE A 201 0.20 -32.80 9.12
CA PHE A 201 1.67 -32.68 9.03
C PHE A 201 2.35 -34.05 8.93
N GLY A 202 1.85 -35.06 9.64
CA GLY A 202 2.33 -36.43 9.58
C GLY A 202 2.29 -37.02 8.16
N ASP A 203 1.20 -36.78 7.43
CA ASP A 203 1.06 -37.22 6.03
C ASP A 203 2.12 -36.62 5.11
N LEU A 204 2.49 -35.35 5.33
CA LEU A 204 3.60 -34.71 4.63
C LEU A 204 4.93 -35.34 5.04
N TYR A 205 5.17 -35.50 6.34
CA TYR A 205 6.43 -36.00 6.89
C TYR A 205 6.72 -37.45 6.49
N ASP A 206 5.70 -38.30 6.39
CA ASP A 206 5.85 -39.70 5.99
C ASP A 206 6.27 -39.84 4.53
N LYS A 207 5.93 -38.86 3.68
CA LYS A 207 6.35 -38.80 2.26
C LYS A 207 7.61 -37.97 2.03
N LYS A 208 8.36 -37.64 3.09
CA LYS A 208 9.55 -36.79 2.99
C LYS A 208 10.63 -37.40 2.12
N ILE A 209 11.21 -36.57 1.27
CA ILE A 209 12.46 -36.79 0.54
C ILE A 209 13.62 -36.35 1.44
N MET A 210 13.48 -35.20 2.10
CA MET A 210 14.46 -34.69 3.05
C MET A 210 13.81 -33.77 4.08
N SER A 211 14.46 -33.64 5.23
CA SER A 211 14.11 -32.68 6.26
C SER A 211 15.36 -32.24 7.02
N THR A 212 15.35 -31.05 7.61
CA THR A 212 16.39 -30.59 8.53
C THR A 212 15.82 -29.59 9.54
N LEU A 213 16.08 -29.80 10.82
CA LEU A 213 15.80 -28.83 11.88
C LEU A 213 16.99 -27.89 12.06
N VAL A 214 16.75 -26.58 12.04
CA VAL A 214 17.77 -25.55 12.24
C VAL A 214 17.24 -24.41 13.12
N PRO A 215 18.12 -23.71 13.86
CA PRO A 215 17.76 -22.40 14.42
C PRO A 215 17.49 -21.40 13.29
N LEU A 216 16.63 -20.42 13.54
CA LEU A 216 16.43 -19.29 12.63
C LEU A 216 17.05 -18.03 13.23
N GLU A 217 18.28 -17.71 12.82
CA GLU A 217 18.88 -16.43 13.11
C GLU A 217 18.15 -15.32 12.32
N GLU A 218 17.86 -14.20 12.97
CA GLU A 218 17.24 -13.03 12.35
C GLU A 218 18.04 -11.77 12.69
N TYR A 219 18.80 -11.23 11.74
CA TYR A 219 19.71 -10.13 12.06
C TYR A 219 20.09 -9.28 10.85
N VAL A 220 20.37 -8.00 11.09
CA VAL A 220 21.03 -7.12 10.12
C VAL A 220 22.28 -6.57 10.77
N PHE A 221 23.42 -6.93 10.23
CA PHE A 221 24.71 -6.49 10.74
C PHE A 221 24.96 -5.00 10.46
N ASP A 222 25.61 -4.29 11.38
CA ASP A 222 25.78 -2.83 11.35
C ASP A 222 26.82 -2.34 10.34
N ARG A 223 27.81 -3.18 10.03
CA ARG A 223 28.88 -2.89 9.08
C ARG A 223 29.01 -4.02 8.08
N TRP A 224 28.85 -3.69 6.81
CA TRP A 224 28.86 -4.65 5.71
C TRP A 224 30.16 -4.64 4.92
N HIS A 225 30.98 -3.61 5.08
CA HIS A 225 32.22 -3.48 4.35
C HIS A 225 33.35 -2.98 5.24
N TYR A 226 34.57 -3.26 4.83
CA TYR A 226 35.80 -2.69 5.39
C TYR A 226 36.86 -2.68 4.30
N LYS A 227 37.35 -1.49 3.92
CA LYS A 227 38.29 -1.29 2.81
C LYS A 227 37.81 -1.99 1.53
N ARG A 228 38.43 -3.12 1.16
CA ARG A 228 38.16 -3.89 -0.07
C ARG A 228 37.26 -5.11 0.12
N ILE A 229 36.72 -5.30 1.33
CA ILE A 229 35.89 -6.45 1.69
C ILE A 229 34.44 -5.97 1.85
N ILE A 230 33.48 -6.73 1.30
CA ILE A 230 32.04 -6.52 1.53
C ILE A 230 31.32 -7.86 1.76
N THR A 231 30.32 -7.88 2.63
CA THR A 231 29.39 -9.00 2.84
C THR A 231 28.04 -8.70 2.21
N ILE A 232 27.41 -9.69 1.55
CA ILE A 232 26.08 -9.57 0.93
C ILE A 232 25.20 -10.82 1.18
N GLY A 233 23.88 -10.64 1.15
CA GLY A 233 22.93 -11.71 1.45
C GLY A 233 22.97 -12.10 2.93
N ASP A 234 22.82 -13.39 3.24
CA ASP A 234 22.76 -13.92 4.61
C ASP A 234 23.98 -13.59 5.48
N SER A 235 25.14 -13.26 4.89
CA SER A 235 26.35 -12.82 5.62
C SER A 235 26.26 -11.38 6.14
N ALA A 236 25.28 -10.61 5.65
CA ALA A 236 25.06 -9.20 5.99
C ALA A 236 23.66 -8.96 6.59
N HIS A 237 22.66 -9.68 6.11
CA HIS A 237 21.27 -9.59 6.58
C HIS A 237 20.57 -10.93 6.43
N LYS A 238 20.14 -11.50 7.55
CA LYS A 238 19.44 -12.77 7.62
C LYS A 238 17.97 -12.52 7.94
N ILE A 239 17.13 -12.82 6.96
CA ILE A 239 15.67 -12.60 7.02
C ILE A 239 14.97 -13.92 7.30
N ASP A 240 13.96 -13.90 8.18
CA ASP A 240 13.12 -15.07 8.46
C ASP A 240 12.43 -15.59 7.17
N PRO A 241 12.46 -16.92 6.94
CA PRO A 241 11.95 -17.51 5.70
C PRO A 241 10.43 -17.42 5.54
N ALA A 242 9.66 -17.13 6.59
CA ALA A 242 8.21 -16.95 6.50
C ALA A 242 7.80 -15.87 5.48
N SER A 243 8.65 -14.87 5.25
CA SER A 243 8.44 -13.81 4.27
C SER A 243 8.84 -14.18 2.82
N GLY A 244 9.67 -15.21 2.64
CA GLY A 244 10.30 -15.54 1.36
C GLY A 244 11.31 -14.50 0.84
N GLN A 245 11.72 -13.51 1.64
CA GLN A 245 12.55 -12.38 1.16
C GLN A 245 14.07 -12.58 1.25
N GLY A 246 14.57 -13.65 1.90
CA GLY A 246 16.03 -13.86 2.05
C GLY A 246 16.77 -13.96 0.71
N GLY A 247 16.36 -14.90 -0.15
CA GLY A 247 16.98 -15.07 -1.48
C GLY A 247 16.80 -13.86 -2.40
N ASN A 248 15.61 -13.26 -2.38
CA ASN A 248 15.34 -12.01 -3.10
C ASN A 248 16.27 -10.88 -2.64
N GLY A 249 16.44 -10.73 -1.32
CA GLY A 249 17.34 -9.75 -0.73
C GLY A 249 18.81 -9.95 -1.14
N ALA A 250 19.28 -11.19 -1.26
CA ALA A 250 20.62 -11.48 -1.75
C ALA A 250 20.80 -11.06 -3.23
N ILE A 251 19.79 -11.30 -4.08
CA ILE A 251 19.78 -10.86 -5.49
C ILE A 251 19.80 -9.32 -5.56
N GLU A 252 19.00 -8.64 -4.74
CA GLU A 252 19.00 -7.17 -4.66
C GLU A 252 20.38 -6.63 -4.22
N SER A 253 21.02 -7.25 -3.23
CA SER A 253 22.38 -6.88 -2.81
C SER A 253 23.39 -7.04 -3.93
N ALA A 254 23.32 -8.14 -4.69
CA ALA A 254 24.18 -8.36 -5.85
C ALA A 254 23.96 -7.30 -6.94
N ALA A 255 22.70 -6.96 -7.24
CA ALA A 255 22.38 -5.92 -8.22
C ALA A 255 22.95 -4.55 -7.84
N LEU A 256 22.79 -4.14 -6.57
CA LEU A 256 23.35 -2.88 -6.08
C LEU A 256 24.88 -2.87 -6.11
N LEU A 257 25.53 -3.99 -5.75
CA LEU A 257 26.98 -4.12 -5.83
C LEU A 257 27.50 -3.95 -7.25
N VAL A 258 26.85 -4.60 -8.23
CA VAL A 258 27.18 -4.44 -9.65
C VAL A 258 27.00 -2.99 -10.08
N ASN A 259 25.89 -2.34 -9.74
CA ASN A 259 25.62 -0.95 -10.11
C ASN A 259 26.68 0.01 -9.54
N ALA A 260 26.99 -0.12 -8.26
CA ALA A 260 27.97 0.74 -7.58
C ALA A 260 29.38 0.60 -8.21
N LEU A 261 29.83 -0.63 -8.47
CA LEU A 261 31.12 -0.90 -9.09
C LEU A 261 31.17 -0.40 -10.55
N VAL A 262 30.15 -0.68 -11.35
CA VAL A 262 30.08 -0.25 -12.75
C VAL A 262 30.06 1.27 -12.88
N ARG A 263 29.38 1.99 -11.96
CA ARG A 263 29.41 3.46 -11.93
C ARG A 263 30.82 4.00 -11.75
N GLN A 264 31.59 3.46 -10.80
CA GLN A 264 32.97 3.86 -10.60
C GLN A 264 33.85 3.51 -11.81
N LEU A 265 33.70 2.31 -12.37
CA LEU A 265 34.49 1.85 -13.52
C LEU A 265 34.25 2.69 -14.79
N ARG A 266 33.05 3.24 -14.97
CA ARG A 266 32.77 4.17 -16.08
C ARG A 266 33.59 5.46 -15.97
N SER A 267 33.85 5.94 -14.76
CA SER A 267 34.71 7.12 -14.53
C SER A 267 36.20 6.80 -14.57
N THR A 268 36.59 5.55 -14.29
CA THR A 268 38.00 5.13 -14.25
C THR A 268 38.17 3.74 -14.86
N PRO A 269 38.22 3.62 -16.20
CA PRO A 269 38.22 2.32 -16.88
C PRO A 269 39.48 1.48 -16.65
N GLN A 270 40.58 2.11 -16.22
CA GLN A 270 41.88 1.44 -16.01
C GLN A 270 41.97 0.66 -14.70
N GLY A 271 40.98 0.79 -13.81
CA GLY A 271 40.96 0.16 -12.49
C GLY A 271 40.47 1.13 -11.42
N LEU A 272 40.02 0.60 -10.29
CA LEU A 272 39.51 1.40 -9.18
C LEU A 272 40.58 1.59 -8.11
N SER A 273 40.79 2.83 -7.67
CA SER A 273 41.57 3.09 -6.46
C SER A 273 40.90 2.51 -5.21
N ALA A 274 41.66 2.29 -4.15
CA ALA A 274 41.14 1.80 -2.86
C ALA A 274 39.97 2.66 -2.35
N THR A 275 40.07 3.99 -2.48
CA THR A 275 39.01 4.93 -2.07
C THR A 275 37.74 4.80 -2.91
N GLN A 276 37.87 4.57 -4.23
CA GLN A 276 36.72 4.37 -5.11
C GLN A 276 36.03 3.03 -4.83
N VAL A 277 36.81 1.98 -4.57
CA VAL A 277 36.28 0.70 -4.11
C VAL A 277 35.48 0.91 -2.83
N GLU A 278 36.08 1.49 -1.80
CA GLU A 278 35.42 1.71 -0.52
C GLU A 278 34.15 2.57 -0.66
N THR A 279 34.19 3.59 -1.52
CA THR A 279 33.02 4.43 -1.83
C THR A 279 31.88 3.61 -2.44
N ALA A 280 32.18 2.72 -3.41
CA ALA A 280 31.18 1.84 -4.00
C ALA A 280 30.59 0.87 -2.97
N LEU A 281 31.42 0.28 -2.11
CA LEU A 281 30.96 -0.66 -1.08
C LEU A 281 30.11 0.05 -0.01
N ALA A 282 30.49 1.27 0.37
CA ALA A 282 29.72 2.12 1.29
C ALA A 282 28.35 2.53 0.71
N GLU A 283 28.28 2.76 -0.61
CA GLU A 283 27.02 3.03 -1.31
C GLU A 283 26.06 1.84 -1.19
N VAL A 284 26.54 0.60 -1.42
CA VAL A 284 25.73 -0.62 -1.30
C VAL A 284 25.17 -0.76 0.11
N HIS A 285 26.02 -0.57 1.12
CA HIS A 285 25.61 -0.61 2.52
C HIS A 285 24.50 0.42 2.80
N THR A 286 24.73 1.68 2.41
CA THR A 286 23.78 2.79 2.64
C THR A 286 22.42 2.53 1.98
N LEU A 287 22.42 2.05 0.73
CA LEU A 287 21.19 1.80 -0.02
C LEU A 287 20.41 0.59 0.52
N ARG A 288 21.10 -0.42 1.07
CA ARG A 288 20.46 -1.69 1.43
C ARG A 288 20.17 -1.85 2.92
N TYR A 289 20.93 -1.22 3.81
CA TYR A 289 20.83 -1.41 5.27
C TYR A 289 19.43 -1.14 5.82
N GLU A 290 18.87 0.06 5.57
CA GLU A 290 17.54 0.43 6.03
C GLU A 290 16.43 -0.44 5.42
N ARG A 291 16.60 -0.86 4.17
CA ARG A 291 15.67 -1.80 3.53
C ARG A 291 15.76 -3.18 4.17
N SER A 292 16.96 -3.68 4.45
CA SER A 292 17.16 -4.98 5.11
C SER A 292 16.60 -4.99 6.53
N LYS A 293 16.80 -3.90 7.31
CA LYS A 293 16.18 -3.76 8.64
C LYS A 293 14.67 -3.89 8.59
N ARG A 294 14.02 -3.16 7.66
CA ARG A 294 12.57 -3.24 7.47
C ARG A 294 12.12 -4.65 7.07
N LEU A 295 12.84 -5.31 6.16
CA LEU A 295 12.48 -6.67 5.72
C LEU A 295 12.64 -7.71 6.84
N VAL A 296 13.72 -7.64 7.63
CA VAL A 296 13.90 -8.50 8.82
C VAL A 296 12.78 -8.26 9.83
N GLN A 297 12.49 -7.00 10.16
CA GLN A 297 11.40 -6.66 11.08
C GLN A 297 10.02 -7.14 10.59
N GLN A 298 9.71 -6.94 9.30
CA GLN A 298 8.46 -7.38 8.70
C GLN A 298 8.34 -8.91 8.69
N ALA A 299 9.42 -9.62 8.37
CA ALA A 299 9.45 -11.08 8.40
C ALA A 299 9.25 -11.62 9.82
N HIS A 300 9.94 -11.03 10.81
CA HIS A 300 9.77 -11.35 12.21
C HIS A 300 8.33 -11.13 12.68
N MET A 301 7.74 -9.97 12.36
CA MET A 301 6.35 -9.66 12.71
C MET A 301 5.35 -10.63 12.05
N LEU A 302 5.58 -10.99 10.77
CA LEU A 302 4.76 -11.99 10.08
C LEU A 302 4.86 -13.34 10.79
N GLN A 303 6.07 -13.78 11.11
CA GLN A 303 6.32 -15.05 11.80
C GLN A 303 5.62 -15.07 13.17
N MET A 304 5.76 -14.01 13.98
CA MET A 304 5.11 -13.87 15.28
C MET A 304 3.58 -13.87 15.16
N MET A 305 3.03 -13.25 14.11
CA MET A 305 1.60 -13.24 13.81
C MET A 305 1.09 -14.63 13.46
N VAL A 306 1.75 -15.35 12.54
CA VAL A 306 1.28 -16.67 12.10
C VAL A 306 1.45 -17.74 13.17
N SER A 307 2.46 -17.59 14.04
CA SER A 307 2.66 -18.45 15.22
C SER A 307 1.87 -18.02 16.47
N GLN A 308 1.05 -16.95 16.35
CA GLN A 308 0.20 -16.43 17.42
C GLN A 308 0.94 -16.06 18.73
N ARG A 309 2.21 -15.64 18.62
CA ARG A 309 3.08 -15.30 19.76
C ARG A 309 3.01 -13.82 20.17
N PHE A 310 1.99 -13.09 19.74
CA PHE A 310 1.76 -11.69 20.10
C PHE A 310 0.58 -11.56 21.08
N PRO A 311 0.61 -10.64 22.06
CA PRO A 311 -0.52 -10.42 22.96
C PRO A 311 -1.83 -10.18 22.20
N LEU A 312 -2.91 -10.88 22.56
CA LEU A 312 -4.25 -10.81 21.93
C LEU A 312 -4.37 -11.37 20.49
N ALA A 313 -3.32 -11.98 19.92
CA ALA A 313 -3.31 -12.45 18.53
C ALA A 313 -4.40 -13.48 18.16
N PRO A 314 -4.64 -14.57 18.93
CA PRO A 314 -5.51 -15.66 18.48
C PRO A 314 -6.96 -15.24 18.21
N GLN A 315 -7.53 -14.42 19.08
CA GLN A 315 -8.95 -14.05 19.03
C GLN A 315 -9.19 -12.89 18.05
N LEU A 316 -8.25 -11.95 17.99
CA LEU A 316 -8.35 -10.80 17.11
C LEU A 316 -8.14 -11.19 15.64
N LEU A 317 -7.11 -11.99 15.37
CA LEU A 317 -6.72 -12.35 14.02
C LEU A 317 -7.79 -13.20 13.32
N LYS A 318 -8.43 -14.14 14.04
CA LYS A 318 -9.58 -14.92 13.53
C LYS A 318 -10.79 -14.04 13.15
N ARG A 319 -10.99 -12.89 13.80
CA ARG A 319 -12.11 -11.98 13.52
C ARG A 319 -11.78 -10.95 12.44
N ILE A 320 -10.53 -10.52 12.34
CA ILE A 320 -10.10 -9.50 11.38
C ILE A 320 -9.72 -10.12 10.03
N LEU A 321 -9.04 -11.28 9.99
CA LEU A 321 -8.59 -11.89 8.73
C LEU A 321 -9.72 -12.08 7.69
N PRO A 322 -10.93 -12.53 8.06
CA PRO A 322 -12.04 -12.65 7.11
C PRO A 322 -12.51 -11.33 6.50
N LEU A 323 -12.20 -10.19 7.13
CA LEU A 323 -12.59 -8.87 6.64
C LEU A 323 -11.67 -8.38 5.51
N PHE A 324 -10.47 -8.94 5.39
CA PHE A 324 -9.58 -8.62 4.29
C PHE A 324 -10.01 -9.32 3.02
N GLY A 325 -10.01 -8.59 1.91
CA GLY A 325 -10.27 -9.14 0.59
C GLY A 325 -9.21 -10.17 0.17
N PRO A 326 -9.50 -11.00 -0.85
CA PRO A 326 -8.63 -12.10 -1.24
C PRO A 326 -7.26 -11.63 -1.81
N THR A 327 -7.13 -10.37 -2.21
CA THR A 327 -5.88 -9.78 -2.70
C THR A 327 -4.97 -9.25 -1.60
N ALA A 328 -5.37 -9.30 -0.33
CA ALA A 328 -4.66 -8.63 0.76
C ALA A 328 -3.18 -9.05 0.88
N PHE A 329 -2.87 -10.32 0.59
CA PHE A 329 -1.49 -10.78 0.53
C PHE A 329 -0.68 -10.06 -0.58
N ALA A 330 -1.25 -9.93 -1.78
CA ALA A 330 -0.63 -9.17 -2.86
C ALA A 330 -0.49 -7.68 -2.52
N ASP A 331 -1.46 -7.10 -1.79
CA ASP A 331 -1.40 -5.69 -1.34
C ASP A 331 -0.23 -5.44 -0.38
N VAL A 332 0.22 -6.44 0.37
CA VAL A 332 1.40 -6.35 1.25
C VAL A 332 2.71 -6.58 0.49
N VAL A 333 2.75 -7.56 -0.43
CA VAL A 333 4.00 -7.96 -1.08
C VAL A 333 4.37 -7.07 -2.27
N VAL A 334 3.40 -6.58 -3.04
CA VAL A 334 3.66 -5.76 -4.24
C VAL A 334 4.47 -4.50 -3.96
N PRO A 335 4.21 -3.71 -2.88
CA PRO A 335 5.08 -2.59 -2.52
C PRO A 335 6.53 -2.99 -2.24
N ILE A 336 6.78 -4.19 -1.72
CA ILE A 336 8.14 -4.71 -1.51
C ILE A 336 8.82 -4.94 -2.86
N CYS A 337 8.11 -5.56 -3.81
CA CYS A 337 8.58 -5.81 -5.17
C CYS A 337 8.82 -4.51 -5.95
N ALA A 338 7.89 -3.55 -5.90
CA ALA A 338 7.98 -2.27 -6.61
C ALA A 338 9.21 -1.45 -6.19
N ALA A 339 9.66 -1.62 -4.95
CA ALA A 339 10.83 -0.95 -4.37
C ALA A 339 12.16 -1.70 -4.58
N ALA A 340 12.17 -2.81 -5.32
CA ALA A 340 13.38 -3.60 -5.57
C ALA A 340 14.30 -2.91 -6.60
N PRO A 341 15.64 -2.93 -6.40
CA PRO A 341 16.58 -2.42 -7.39
C PRO A 341 16.70 -3.38 -8.58
N ARG A 342 16.97 -2.81 -9.76
CA ARG A 342 17.43 -3.55 -10.95
C ARG A 342 18.90 -3.27 -11.24
N ILE A 343 19.50 -4.09 -12.11
CA ILE A 343 20.83 -3.83 -12.64
C ILE A 343 20.73 -2.71 -13.70
N GLU A 344 21.49 -1.63 -13.51
CA GLU A 344 21.49 -0.48 -14.39
C GLU A 344 22.18 -0.79 -15.73
N GLY A 345 21.56 -0.38 -16.83
CA GLY A 345 22.11 -0.57 -18.18
C GLY A 345 21.83 -1.95 -18.80
N ILE A 346 21.12 -2.84 -18.10
CA ILE A 346 20.57 -4.05 -18.71
C ILE A 346 19.13 -3.75 -19.18
N PRO A 347 18.80 -3.99 -20.46
CA PRO A 347 17.43 -3.84 -20.95
C PRO A 347 16.45 -4.72 -20.17
N VAL A 348 15.36 -4.13 -19.69
CA VAL A 348 14.26 -4.85 -19.03
C VAL A 348 13.17 -5.11 -20.07
N PRO A 349 12.63 -6.33 -20.17
CA PRO A 349 11.50 -6.61 -21.05
C PRO A 349 10.29 -5.74 -20.70
N GLN A 350 9.65 -5.15 -21.71
CA GLN A 350 8.40 -4.42 -21.55
C GLN A 350 7.28 -5.42 -21.20
N ARG A 351 6.67 -5.24 -20.03
CA ARG A 351 5.58 -6.08 -19.54
C ARG A 351 4.50 -5.18 -18.98
N PRO A 352 3.26 -5.23 -19.49
CA PRO A 352 2.17 -4.43 -18.94
C PRO A 352 1.94 -4.75 -17.47
N HIS A 353 1.78 -3.72 -16.66
CA HIS A 353 1.62 -3.88 -15.22
C HIS A 353 0.93 -2.67 -14.59
N PHE A 354 0.07 -2.97 -13.63
CA PHE A 354 -0.80 -1.97 -13.03
C PHE A 354 -0.12 -1.08 -11.99
N VAL A 355 0.93 -1.59 -11.33
CA VAL A 355 1.69 -0.91 -10.28
C VAL A 355 3.10 -0.62 -10.78
N PRO A 356 3.47 0.64 -11.02
CA PRO A 356 4.81 0.98 -11.51
C PRO A 356 5.88 0.66 -10.46
N PHE A 357 7.07 0.28 -10.91
CA PHE A 357 8.26 0.21 -10.07
C PHE A 357 8.74 1.62 -9.69
N GLU A 358 9.44 1.73 -8.56
CA GLU A 358 9.88 3.04 -8.05
C GLU A 358 10.81 3.81 -8.99
N ASP A 359 11.53 3.12 -9.88
CA ASP A 359 12.40 3.73 -10.88
C ASP A 359 11.69 4.09 -12.19
N GLU A 360 10.42 3.72 -12.33
CA GLU A 360 9.53 4.13 -13.43
C GLU A 360 8.68 5.34 -13.05
N LEU A 361 8.62 5.67 -11.76
CA LEU A 361 7.87 6.82 -11.27
C LEU A 361 8.47 8.16 -11.73
N PRO A 362 7.64 9.19 -11.98
CA PRO A 362 8.11 10.53 -12.36
C PRO A 362 9.08 11.17 -11.36
N SER A 363 9.07 10.73 -10.10
CA SER A 363 10.00 11.18 -9.07
C SER A 363 10.21 10.11 -8.02
N LYS A 364 11.38 10.13 -7.36
CA LYS A 364 11.65 9.21 -6.25
C LYS A 364 10.66 9.45 -5.10
N PRO A 365 10.02 8.38 -4.57
CA PRO A 365 9.17 8.48 -3.39
C PRO A 365 9.94 9.01 -2.18
N ILE A 366 9.25 9.79 -1.35
CA ILE A 366 9.79 10.27 -0.07
C ILE A 366 9.44 9.20 0.97
N LYS A 367 10.46 8.63 1.63
CA LYS A 367 10.30 7.57 2.63
C LYS A 367 10.65 8.10 4.03
N GLY A 368 9.84 7.75 5.04
CA GLY A 368 10.14 8.08 6.44
C GLY A 368 8.94 8.01 7.39
N GLY A 369 9.17 7.62 8.64
CA GLY A 369 8.11 7.46 9.65
C GLY A 369 7.44 8.76 10.12
N LEU A 370 8.02 9.93 9.82
CA LEU A 370 7.38 11.22 10.07
C LEU A 370 6.25 11.50 9.06
N LEU A 371 6.32 10.95 7.85
CA LEU A 371 5.31 11.15 6.80
C LEU A 371 3.97 10.56 7.22
N SER A 372 3.96 9.37 7.83
CA SER A 372 2.74 8.74 8.35
C SER A 372 2.05 9.53 9.47
N ARG A 373 2.73 10.52 10.07
CA ARG A 373 2.13 11.42 11.08
C ARG A 373 1.48 12.66 10.48
N VAL A 374 1.81 13.02 9.23
CA VAL A 374 1.29 14.22 8.57
C VAL A 374 -0.24 14.26 8.56
N PRO A 375 -0.96 13.19 8.15
CA PRO A 375 -2.43 13.18 8.18
C PRO A 375 -3.00 13.45 9.58
N TRP A 376 -2.41 12.83 10.60
CA TRP A 376 -2.87 12.95 11.98
C TRP A 376 -2.60 14.34 12.56
N VAL A 377 -1.47 14.95 12.23
CA VAL A 377 -1.15 16.32 12.64
C VAL A 377 -2.11 17.30 11.98
N LEU A 378 -2.39 17.15 10.68
CA LEU A 378 -3.37 17.97 9.96
C LEU A 378 -4.76 17.79 10.57
N ALA A 379 -5.20 16.55 10.78
CA ALA A 379 -6.50 16.25 11.36
C ALA A 379 -6.68 16.81 12.78
N SER A 380 -5.68 16.66 13.65
CA SER A 380 -5.71 17.18 15.02
C SER A 380 -5.75 18.71 15.05
N SER A 381 -5.02 19.35 14.14
CA SER A 381 -5.01 20.80 13.99
C SER A 381 -6.35 21.33 13.45
N SER A 382 -6.93 20.65 12.46
CA SER A 382 -8.25 20.98 11.90
C SER A 382 -9.37 20.77 12.93
N LEU A 383 -9.36 19.67 13.68
CA LEU A 383 -10.35 19.39 14.73
C LEU A 383 -10.21 20.40 15.89
N GLY A 384 -8.98 20.71 16.30
CA GLY A 384 -8.71 21.75 17.31
C GLY A 384 -9.23 23.13 16.88
N ALA A 385 -9.03 23.51 15.62
CA ALA A 385 -9.57 24.76 15.08
C ALA A 385 -11.11 24.78 15.06
N LEU A 386 -11.75 23.68 14.64
CA LEU A 386 -13.21 23.52 14.65
C LEU A 386 -13.79 23.65 16.06
N VAL A 387 -13.17 23.02 17.06
CA VAL A 387 -13.58 23.09 18.47
C VAL A 387 -13.40 24.49 19.04
N CYS A 388 -12.27 25.16 18.77
CA CYS A 388 -12.05 26.54 19.22
C CYS A 388 -13.08 27.52 18.65
N ILE A 389 -13.48 27.35 17.39
CA ILE A 389 -14.53 28.15 16.74
C ILE A 389 -15.90 27.82 17.35
N ALA A 390 -16.22 26.53 17.55
CA ALA A 390 -17.49 26.09 18.13
C ALA A 390 -17.69 26.54 19.59
N LEU A 391 -16.60 26.66 20.37
CA LEU A 391 -16.61 27.14 21.75
C LEU A 391 -16.70 28.67 21.87
N GLY A 392 -16.89 29.41 20.76
CA GLY A 392 -17.11 30.86 20.79
C GLY A 392 -15.91 31.68 21.27
N LYS A 393 -14.72 31.08 21.38
CA LYS A 393 -13.47 31.79 21.70
C LYS A 393 -12.97 32.56 20.47
N ASN A 394 -13.68 33.64 20.13
CA ASN A 394 -13.33 34.58 19.06
C ASN A 394 -11.94 35.25 19.25
N SER A 395 -11.30 35.07 20.41
CA SER A 395 -10.05 35.72 20.80
C SER A 395 -8.80 35.24 20.05
N ILE A 396 -8.83 34.06 19.40
CA ILE A 396 -7.68 33.56 18.62
C ILE A 396 -7.62 34.22 17.22
N VAL A 397 -8.73 34.77 16.72
CA VAL A 397 -8.84 35.32 15.35
C VAL A 397 -8.47 36.81 15.27
N ALA A 398 -8.35 37.50 16.41
CA ALA A 398 -8.14 38.95 16.50
C ALA A 398 -6.85 39.47 15.82
N GLY A 399 -5.86 38.60 15.54
CA GLY A 399 -4.63 38.96 14.80
C GLY A 399 -4.64 38.67 13.29
N THR A 400 -5.72 38.12 12.72
CA THR A 400 -5.76 37.58 11.34
C THR A 400 -6.91 38.13 10.47
N GLY A 401 -7.45 39.31 10.80
CA GLY A 401 -8.71 39.83 10.24
C GLY A 401 -8.82 39.83 8.70
N VAL A 402 -7.72 40.05 7.97
CA VAL A 402 -7.70 40.02 6.49
C VAL A 402 -7.74 38.59 5.96
N LEU A 403 -6.97 37.67 6.54
CA LEU A 403 -6.96 36.26 6.12
C LEU A 403 -8.31 35.60 6.42
N PHE A 404 -8.87 35.88 7.59
CA PHE A 404 -10.18 35.37 7.99
C PHE A 404 -11.28 35.88 7.04
N SER A 405 -11.34 37.18 6.76
CA SER A 405 -12.34 37.75 5.85
C SER A 405 -12.18 37.25 4.41
N THR A 406 -10.94 37.05 3.95
CA THR A 406 -10.64 36.49 2.64
C THR A 406 -11.12 35.04 2.53
N LEU A 407 -10.76 34.17 3.48
CA LEU A 407 -11.19 32.77 3.48
C LEU A 407 -12.71 32.64 3.69
N GLN A 408 -13.31 33.53 4.49
CA GLN A 408 -14.75 33.62 4.64
C GLN A 408 -15.44 33.93 3.29
N GLN A 409 -14.89 34.87 2.52
CA GLN A 409 -15.39 35.19 1.18
C GLN A 409 -15.18 34.02 0.21
N TRP A 410 -13.99 33.41 0.20
CA TRP A 410 -13.69 32.29 -0.71
C TRP A 410 -14.57 31.07 -0.44
N GLY A 411 -14.80 30.75 0.83
CA GLY A 411 -15.69 29.66 1.21
C GLY A 411 -17.16 29.92 0.92
N ALA A 412 -17.56 31.18 0.78
CA ALA A 412 -18.90 31.56 0.34
C ALA A 412 -19.07 31.51 -1.19
N GLY A 413 -18.22 30.75 -1.91
CA GLY A 413 -18.32 30.54 -3.36
C GLY A 413 -17.36 31.40 -4.21
N GLY A 414 -16.39 32.06 -3.58
CA GLY A 414 -15.32 32.77 -4.28
C GLY A 414 -15.76 34.07 -4.97
N MET A 415 -14.94 34.52 -5.91
CA MET A 415 -15.20 35.70 -6.74
C MET A 415 -16.46 35.52 -7.58
N LEU A 416 -16.74 34.29 -8.06
CA LEU A 416 -17.92 33.99 -8.84
C LEU A 416 -19.20 34.30 -8.08
N ALA A 417 -19.35 33.80 -6.85
CA ALA A 417 -20.52 34.08 -6.01
C ALA A 417 -20.71 35.58 -5.77
N LYS A 418 -19.60 36.31 -5.53
CA LYS A 418 -19.62 37.77 -5.37
C LYS A 418 -20.11 38.49 -6.64
N LEU A 419 -19.64 38.08 -7.82
CA LEU A 419 -20.06 38.67 -9.11
C LEU A 419 -21.52 38.36 -9.45
N THR A 420 -22.00 37.17 -9.09
CA THR A 420 -23.39 36.75 -9.32
C THR A 420 -24.34 37.26 -8.24
N GLY A 421 -23.84 37.94 -7.20
CA GLY A 421 -24.64 38.43 -6.08
C GLY A 421 -25.25 37.32 -5.22
N GLN A 422 -24.61 36.15 -5.18
CA GLN A 422 -25.02 35.03 -4.34
C GLN A 422 -24.51 35.19 -2.91
N GLY A 423 -25.37 34.87 -1.94
CA GLY A 423 -24.98 34.79 -0.54
C GLY A 423 -24.34 33.44 -0.18
N PRO A 424 -23.90 33.29 1.07
CA PRO A 424 -23.27 32.06 1.55
C PRO A 424 -24.19 30.83 1.50
N ARG A 425 -25.52 31.01 1.55
CA ARG A 425 -26.50 29.91 1.54
C ARG A 425 -26.68 29.34 0.14
N GLU A 426 -26.80 30.21 -0.85
CA GLU A 426 -26.91 29.86 -2.27
C GLU A 426 -25.64 29.13 -2.73
N SER A 427 -24.47 29.63 -2.31
CA SER A 427 -23.18 28.99 -2.61
C SER A 427 -23.01 27.64 -1.90
N LEU A 428 -23.58 27.43 -0.71
CA LEU A 428 -23.52 26.13 -0.04
C LEU A 428 -24.19 25.04 -0.89
N VAL A 429 -25.31 25.39 -1.53
CA VAL A 429 -26.08 24.44 -2.35
C VAL A 429 -25.25 23.89 -3.50
N SER A 430 -24.56 24.76 -4.24
CA SER A 430 -23.71 24.34 -5.36
C SER A 430 -22.45 23.60 -4.88
N ASN A 431 -21.87 23.99 -3.74
CA ASN A 431 -20.66 23.37 -3.18
C ASN A 431 -20.86 21.95 -2.63
N LEU A 432 -22.09 21.56 -2.27
CA LEU A 432 -22.39 20.21 -1.81
C LEU A 432 -22.41 19.17 -2.94
N ILE A 433 -22.68 19.57 -4.20
CA ILE A 433 -22.76 18.64 -5.33
C ILE A 433 -21.42 17.90 -5.53
N PRO A 434 -20.26 18.59 -5.65
CA PRO A 434 -18.96 17.90 -5.73
C PRO A 434 -18.61 17.11 -4.48
N THR A 435 -18.93 17.65 -3.30
CA THR A 435 -18.56 17.03 -2.03
C THR A 435 -19.26 15.68 -1.86
N LEU A 436 -20.57 15.62 -2.17
CA LEU A 436 -21.34 14.38 -2.11
C LEU A 436 -20.88 13.37 -3.16
N SER A 437 -20.61 13.84 -4.38
CA SER A 437 -20.11 12.98 -5.44
C SER A 437 -18.73 12.39 -5.09
N ALA A 438 -17.81 13.24 -4.61
CA ALA A 438 -16.49 12.81 -4.16
C ALA A 438 -16.58 11.85 -2.98
N TRP A 439 -17.47 12.09 -2.02
CA TRP A 439 -17.68 11.20 -0.89
C TRP A 439 -18.24 9.83 -1.29
N LEU A 440 -19.22 9.78 -2.20
CA LEU A 440 -19.74 8.51 -2.73
C LEU A 440 -18.66 7.73 -3.49
N ILE A 441 -17.81 8.44 -4.25
CA ILE A 441 -16.66 7.84 -4.95
C ILE A 441 -15.66 7.28 -3.93
N GLU A 442 -15.19 8.10 -2.98
CA GLU A 442 -14.22 7.68 -1.96
C GLU A 442 -14.75 6.51 -1.13
N GLY A 443 -16.03 6.54 -0.73
CA GLY A 443 -16.65 5.46 0.03
C GLY A 443 -16.85 4.17 -0.76
N SER A 444 -16.70 4.20 -2.09
CA SER A 444 -16.84 3.04 -2.97
C SER A 444 -15.49 2.50 -3.48
N ARG A 445 -14.37 3.07 -3.05
CA ARG A 445 -13.03 2.59 -3.43
C ARG A 445 -12.70 1.27 -2.75
N ASN A 446 -12.01 0.39 -3.48
CA ASN A 446 -11.56 -0.89 -2.96
C ASN A 446 -10.74 -0.75 -1.66
N GLY A 447 -9.79 0.19 -1.65
CA GLY A 447 -8.92 0.42 -0.48
C GLY A 447 -9.60 1.03 0.74
N ASN A 448 -10.82 1.54 0.61
CA ASN A 448 -11.58 2.15 1.71
C ASN A 448 -12.62 1.20 2.32
N SER A 449 -12.73 -0.04 1.84
CA SER A 449 -13.74 -1.03 2.26
C SER A 449 -13.80 -1.29 3.77
N LEU A 450 -12.68 -1.14 4.50
CA LEU A 450 -12.62 -1.29 5.95
C LEU A 450 -12.46 0.04 6.71
N ASN A 451 -12.42 1.17 5.98
CA ASN A 451 -12.23 2.50 6.53
C ASN A 451 -13.56 3.22 6.76
N PRO A 452 -13.63 4.19 7.69
CA PRO A 452 -14.85 4.97 7.95
C PRO A 452 -15.45 5.62 6.70
N LEU A 453 -14.63 5.98 5.71
CA LEU A 453 -15.09 6.54 4.43
C LEU A 453 -16.10 5.65 3.69
N SER A 454 -15.99 4.32 3.80
CA SER A 454 -16.95 3.39 3.17
C SER A 454 -18.27 3.24 3.94
N TRP A 455 -18.33 3.72 5.20
CA TRP A 455 -19.52 3.67 6.04
C TRP A 455 -20.52 4.77 5.67
N THR A 456 -20.83 4.84 4.37
CA THR A 456 -21.64 5.87 3.75
C THR A 456 -22.98 6.08 4.47
N ARG A 457 -23.62 5.00 4.95
CA ARG A 457 -24.86 5.10 5.76
C ARG A 457 -24.66 5.77 7.12
N ALA A 458 -23.59 5.41 7.84
CA ALA A 458 -23.30 5.99 9.15
C ALA A 458 -22.95 7.48 9.02
N TYR A 459 -22.13 7.81 8.02
CA TYR A 459 -21.81 9.19 7.67
C TYR A 459 -23.03 9.98 7.20
N SER A 460 -23.94 9.37 6.41
CA SER A 460 -25.22 10.03 6.06
C SER A 460 -25.99 10.44 7.32
N LEU A 461 -26.06 9.56 8.33
CA LEU A 461 -26.76 9.85 9.59
C LEU A 461 -26.07 10.98 10.36
N ILE A 462 -24.74 10.94 10.47
CA ILE A 462 -23.94 12.02 11.08
C ILE A 462 -24.23 13.35 10.36
N TYR A 463 -24.22 13.37 9.03
CA TYR A 463 -24.48 14.56 8.23
C TYR A 463 -25.90 15.10 8.38
N THR A 464 -26.89 14.21 8.48
CA THR A 464 -28.27 14.61 8.76
C THR A 464 -28.42 15.24 10.15
N ILE A 465 -27.70 14.73 11.16
CA ILE A 465 -27.72 15.28 12.53
C ILE A 465 -26.95 16.59 12.64
N SER A 466 -25.73 16.63 12.09
CA SER A 466 -24.83 17.78 12.15
C SER A 466 -25.20 18.91 11.17
N GLY A 467 -26.09 18.63 10.23
CA GLY A 467 -26.56 19.58 9.23
C GLY A 467 -25.63 19.73 8.02
N PRO A 468 -26.12 20.37 6.95
CA PRO A 468 -25.45 20.44 5.64
C PRO A 468 -24.09 21.14 5.66
N THR A 469 -23.87 22.04 6.61
CA THR A 469 -22.61 22.82 6.75
C THR A 469 -21.44 21.97 7.23
N SER A 470 -21.71 20.81 7.84
CA SER A 470 -20.70 19.89 8.38
C SER A 470 -20.14 18.91 7.35
N VAL A 471 -20.84 18.69 6.24
CA VAL A 471 -20.55 17.64 5.25
C VAL A 471 -19.15 17.80 4.65
N LEU A 472 -18.82 19.01 4.17
CA LEU A 472 -17.54 19.26 3.51
C LEU A 472 -16.36 19.15 4.48
N PRO A 473 -16.36 19.80 5.66
CA PRO A 473 -15.27 19.65 6.63
C PRO A 473 -15.05 18.20 7.07
N LEU A 474 -16.13 17.46 7.35
CA LEU A 474 -16.04 16.06 7.75
C LEU A 474 -15.54 15.15 6.62
N PHE A 475 -15.96 15.40 5.37
CA PHE A 475 -15.43 14.72 4.21
C PHE A 475 -13.93 15.00 4.05
N CYS A 476 -13.51 16.26 4.05
CA CYS A 476 -12.09 16.63 3.91
C CYS A 476 -11.23 16.00 5.01
N LEU A 477 -11.68 16.07 6.27
CA LEU A 477 -11.00 15.46 7.40
C LEU A 477 -10.87 13.93 7.24
N SER A 478 -11.98 13.27 6.92
CA SER A 478 -12.01 11.81 6.74
C SER A 478 -11.14 11.38 5.57
N SER A 479 -11.14 12.13 4.47
CA SER A 479 -10.31 11.86 3.30
C SER A 479 -8.82 12.03 3.58
N VAL A 480 -8.42 13.06 4.32
CA VAL A 480 -7.01 13.22 4.74
C VAL A 480 -6.56 12.04 5.64
N LEU A 481 -7.42 11.59 6.56
CA LEU A 481 -7.08 10.53 7.50
C LEU A 481 -7.08 9.12 6.91
N PHE A 482 -8.03 8.84 6.01
CA PHE A 482 -8.36 7.46 5.64
C PHE A 482 -8.31 7.17 4.15
N SER A 483 -8.30 8.18 3.26
CA SER A 483 -8.19 7.92 1.82
C SER A 483 -6.77 7.49 1.48
N THR A 484 -6.66 6.47 0.63
CA THR A 484 -5.39 5.94 0.13
C THR A 484 -5.28 6.20 -1.36
N GLN A 485 -4.11 6.64 -1.81
CA GLN A 485 -3.83 6.97 -3.21
C GLN A 485 -3.09 5.85 -3.95
N SER A 486 -2.92 4.67 -3.34
CA SER A 486 -2.30 3.53 -4.01
C SER A 486 -3.05 3.20 -5.31
N THR A 487 -2.31 2.86 -6.38
CA THR A 487 -2.89 2.40 -7.64
C THR A 487 -3.88 1.27 -7.42
N THR A 488 -3.61 0.32 -6.51
CA THR A 488 -4.51 -0.81 -6.20
C THR A 488 -5.68 -0.46 -5.28
N ALA A 489 -5.58 0.66 -4.55
CA ALA A 489 -6.65 1.10 -3.69
C ALA A 489 -7.65 2.02 -4.39
N ARG A 490 -7.20 2.72 -5.45
CA ARG A 490 -7.94 3.69 -6.24
C ARG A 490 -9.24 3.15 -6.88
N PRO A 491 -9.26 1.98 -7.55
CA PRO A 491 -10.38 1.62 -8.42
C PRO A 491 -11.73 1.55 -7.68
N VAL A 492 -12.75 1.98 -8.40
CA VAL A 492 -14.18 1.86 -8.02
C VAL A 492 -14.83 0.93 -9.03
N ASP A 493 -15.82 0.15 -8.59
CA ASP A 493 -16.63 -0.64 -9.52
C ASP A 493 -17.22 0.28 -10.63
N PRO A 494 -17.04 -0.02 -11.92
CA PRO A 494 -17.51 0.85 -13.00
C PRO A 494 -19.02 1.10 -12.98
N ILE A 495 -19.83 0.12 -12.58
CA ILE A 495 -21.29 0.23 -12.47
C ILE A 495 -21.65 1.21 -11.35
N VAL A 496 -20.94 1.15 -10.23
CA VAL A 496 -21.09 2.12 -9.13
C VAL A 496 -20.70 3.51 -9.60
N ALA A 497 -19.53 3.68 -10.23
CA ALA A 497 -19.03 4.97 -10.72
C ALA A 497 -20.03 5.65 -11.66
N GLN A 498 -20.63 4.91 -12.59
CA GLN A 498 -21.62 5.46 -13.52
C GLN A 498 -22.99 5.77 -12.87
N SER A 499 -23.26 5.25 -11.67
CA SER A 499 -24.52 5.45 -10.93
C SER A 499 -24.50 6.70 -10.04
N ILE A 500 -23.31 7.25 -9.73
CA ILE A 500 -23.14 8.34 -8.76
C ILE A 500 -23.80 9.65 -9.22
N ILE A 501 -23.57 10.08 -10.46
CA ILE A 501 -24.16 11.34 -10.95
C ILE A 501 -25.69 11.28 -10.97
N PRO A 502 -26.34 10.26 -11.57
CA PRO A 502 -27.79 10.14 -11.50
C PRO A 502 -28.31 10.06 -10.06
N ALA A 503 -27.58 9.40 -9.15
CA ALA A 503 -27.97 9.32 -7.74
C ALA A 503 -27.88 10.67 -7.02
N VAL A 504 -26.86 11.48 -7.27
CA VAL A 504 -26.74 12.84 -6.73
C VAL A 504 -27.81 13.75 -7.36
N THR A 505 -28.14 13.56 -8.63
CA THR A 505 -29.23 14.28 -9.28
C THR A 505 -30.58 14.01 -8.59
N LEU A 506 -30.93 12.74 -8.39
CA LEU A 506 -32.19 12.34 -7.76
C LEU A 506 -32.22 12.61 -6.25
N GLY A 507 -31.10 12.38 -5.58
CA GLY A 507 -31.01 12.43 -4.12
C GLY A 507 -30.74 13.81 -3.55
N TYR A 508 -30.21 14.75 -4.34
CA TYR A 508 -29.87 16.09 -3.87
C TYR A 508 -30.33 17.21 -4.80
N ILE A 509 -30.03 17.14 -6.11
CA ILE A 509 -30.34 18.24 -7.03
C ILE A 509 -31.86 18.41 -7.17
N ALA A 510 -32.61 17.34 -7.43
CA ALA A 510 -34.07 17.40 -7.58
C ALA A 510 -34.79 17.85 -6.30
N PRO A 511 -34.50 17.31 -5.10
CA PRO A 511 -35.05 17.83 -3.85
C PRO A 511 -34.69 19.30 -3.59
N THR A 512 -33.48 19.71 -3.99
CA THR A 512 -33.06 21.11 -3.87
C THR A 512 -33.91 21.99 -4.77
N VAL A 513 -34.06 21.66 -6.05
CA VAL A 513 -34.91 22.42 -6.97
C VAL A 513 -36.35 22.50 -6.45
N ALA A 514 -36.90 21.39 -5.95
CA ALA A 514 -38.23 21.36 -5.35
C ALA A 514 -38.34 22.30 -4.13
N ALA A 515 -37.33 22.31 -3.26
CA ALA A 515 -37.28 23.21 -2.09
C ALA A 515 -37.11 24.69 -2.46
N LEU A 516 -36.66 25.00 -3.67
CA LEU A 516 -36.54 26.37 -4.19
C LEU A 516 -37.81 26.89 -4.85
N LEU A 517 -38.78 26.02 -5.15
CA LEU A 517 -40.05 26.44 -5.73
C LEU A 517 -40.92 27.15 -4.69
N PRO A 518 -41.66 28.20 -5.07
CA PRO A 518 -42.61 28.86 -4.19
C PRO A 518 -43.82 27.93 -3.95
N ILE A 519 -43.79 27.17 -2.86
CA ILE A 519 -44.88 26.26 -2.46
C ILE A 519 -45.81 27.02 -1.49
N PRO A 520 -47.07 27.31 -1.87
CA PRO A 520 -48.01 28.06 -1.01
C PRO A 520 -48.49 27.29 0.22
N ASP A 521 -48.47 25.95 0.13
CA ASP A 521 -48.94 25.04 1.17
C ASP A 521 -47.82 24.74 2.18
N THR A 522 -48.09 25.03 3.46
CA THR A 522 -47.14 24.89 4.56
C THR A 522 -46.84 23.43 4.92
N GLU A 523 -47.79 22.51 4.75
CA GLU A 523 -47.56 21.08 4.98
C GLU A 523 -46.67 20.48 3.88
N ILE A 524 -46.96 20.83 2.62
CA ILE A 524 -46.15 20.38 1.48
C ILE A 524 -44.74 20.98 1.56
N GLY A 525 -44.60 22.27 1.91
CA GLY A 525 -43.31 22.91 2.13
C GLY A 525 -42.48 22.24 3.23
N SER A 526 -43.12 21.87 4.35
CA SER A 526 -42.48 21.13 5.44
C SER A 526 -42.02 19.73 5.00
N LEU A 527 -42.85 19.01 4.25
CA LEU A 527 -42.52 17.70 3.69
C LEU A 527 -41.31 17.78 2.75
N VAL A 528 -41.30 18.75 1.82
CA VAL A 528 -40.19 18.99 0.89
C VAL A 528 -38.91 19.34 1.65
N GLY A 529 -38.98 20.15 2.71
CA GLY A 529 -37.85 20.44 3.58
C GLY A 529 -37.29 19.21 4.31
N ASN A 530 -38.16 18.31 4.77
CA ASN A 530 -37.75 17.06 5.41
C ASN A 530 -37.09 16.08 4.42
N VAL A 531 -37.66 15.93 3.22
CA VAL A 531 -37.07 15.14 2.13
C VAL A 531 -35.70 15.72 1.75
N TRP A 532 -35.59 17.05 1.65
CA TRP A 532 -34.31 17.71 1.38
C TRP A 532 -33.29 17.39 2.46
N ARG A 533 -33.61 17.49 3.76
CA ARG A 533 -32.67 17.16 4.85
C ARG A 533 -32.18 15.70 4.84
N ALA A 534 -32.92 14.79 4.22
CA ALA A 534 -32.53 13.40 4.02
C ALA A 534 -31.58 13.19 2.83
N PHE A 535 -31.15 14.25 2.11
CA PHE A 535 -30.32 14.13 0.91
C PHE A 535 -29.07 13.22 1.05
N PRO A 536 -28.34 13.20 2.20
CA PRO A 536 -27.17 12.32 2.31
C PRO A 536 -27.57 10.84 2.28
N LEU A 537 -28.72 10.49 2.85
CA LEU A 537 -29.27 9.13 2.82
C LEU A 537 -29.85 8.80 1.45
N LEU A 538 -30.58 9.75 0.83
CA LEU A 538 -31.17 9.57 -0.50
C LEU A 538 -30.10 9.31 -1.56
N CYS A 539 -29.00 10.07 -1.56
CA CYS A 539 -27.90 9.87 -2.50
C CYS A 539 -27.29 8.45 -2.37
N VAL A 540 -27.10 7.96 -1.14
CA VAL A 540 -26.60 6.59 -0.89
C VAL A 540 -27.61 5.54 -1.35
N ALA A 541 -28.89 5.74 -1.06
CA ALA A 541 -29.96 4.83 -1.46
C ALA A 541 -30.08 4.74 -2.99
N PHE A 542 -30.10 5.87 -3.69
CA PHE A 542 -30.17 5.90 -5.16
C PHE A 542 -28.92 5.32 -5.81
N THR A 543 -27.71 5.59 -5.30
CA THR A 543 -26.48 4.96 -5.83
C THR A 543 -26.60 3.45 -5.78
N ARG A 544 -27.03 2.88 -4.66
CA ARG A 544 -27.19 1.42 -4.50
C ARG A 544 -28.32 0.85 -5.37
N GLY A 545 -29.47 1.53 -5.42
CA GLY A 545 -30.61 1.12 -6.23
C GLY A 545 -30.24 1.07 -7.71
N LEU A 546 -29.64 2.15 -8.23
CA LEU A 546 -29.19 2.24 -9.62
C LEU A 546 -28.09 1.23 -9.95
N THR A 547 -27.13 1.03 -9.03
CA THR A 547 -26.11 -0.02 -9.19
C THR A 547 -26.75 -1.40 -9.34
N THR A 548 -27.74 -1.71 -8.50
CA THR A 548 -28.44 -3.01 -8.52
C THR A 548 -29.22 -3.20 -9.82
N VAL A 549 -29.92 -2.17 -10.29
CA VAL A 549 -30.66 -2.20 -11.57
C VAL A 549 -29.71 -2.46 -12.74
N ARG A 550 -28.59 -1.72 -12.81
CA ARG A 550 -27.60 -1.86 -13.89
C ARG A 550 -26.87 -3.21 -13.86
N ALA A 551 -26.50 -3.69 -12.67
CA ALA A 551 -25.90 -5.00 -12.51
C ALA A 551 -26.84 -6.13 -12.97
N THR A 552 -28.15 -6.00 -12.68
CA THR A 552 -29.16 -6.96 -13.13
C THR A 552 -29.30 -6.95 -14.65
N GLN A 553 -29.34 -5.77 -15.27
CA GLN A 553 -29.40 -5.62 -16.73
C GLN A 553 -28.17 -6.24 -17.43
N ASN A 554 -26.97 -6.06 -16.86
CA ASN A 554 -25.75 -6.65 -17.40
C ASN A 554 -25.66 -8.18 -17.22
N LYS A 555 -26.23 -8.73 -16.14
CA LYS A 555 -26.28 -10.18 -15.92
C LYS A 555 -27.17 -10.92 -16.92
N THR A 556 -28.21 -10.27 -17.45
CA THR A 556 -29.05 -10.86 -18.52
C THR A 556 -28.30 -11.15 -19.82
N THR A 557 -27.05 -10.70 -19.96
CA THR A 557 -26.24 -10.82 -21.19
C THR A 557 -25.09 -11.82 -21.09
N VAL A 558 -24.83 -12.39 -19.89
CA VAL A 558 -23.71 -13.33 -19.68
C VAL A 558 -24.25 -14.57 -18.96
N HIS A 559 -24.50 -15.63 -19.72
CA HIS A 559 -24.62 -16.98 -19.15
C HIS A 559 -23.23 -17.40 -18.67
N GLU A 560 -22.98 -17.31 -17.37
CA GLU A 560 -21.83 -18.00 -16.76
C GLU A 560 -22.24 -19.44 -16.49
N ASP A 561 -21.59 -20.36 -17.21
CA ASP A 561 -21.67 -21.79 -16.97
C ASP A 561 -21.17 -22.09 -15.55
N ALA A 562 -22.11 -22.41 -14.66
CA ALA A 562 -21.81 -23.01 -13.38
C ALA A 562 -21.36 -24.45 -13.62
N GLN A 563 -20.06 -24.65 -13.87
CA GLN A 563 -19.46 -25.97 -13.89
C GLN A 563 -18.67 -26.22 -12.60
N ASP A 564 -19.18 -27.20 -11.86
CA ASP A 564 -18.67 -27.79 -10.63
C ASP A 564 -17.18 -28.14 -10.65
N LYS A 565 -16.50 -27.88 -9.53
CA LYS A 565 -15.39 -28.66 -8.93
C LYS A 565 -14.37 -29.32 -9.88
N VAL A 566 -13.90 -28.63 -10.91
CA VAL A 566 -12.68 -29.02 -11.64
C VAL A 566 -11.48 -28.33 -10.98
N ASP A 567 -10.35 -29.05 -10.84
CA ASP A 567 -9.07 -28.48 -10.43
C ASP A 567 -8.70 -27.30 -11.35
N LYS A 568 -8.96 -26.08 -10.89
CA LYS A 568 -8.64 -24.85 -11.61
C LYS A 568 -7.11 -24.75 -11.77
N PRO A 569 -6.59 -24.44 -12.97
CA PRO A 569 -5.15 -24.35 -13.17
C PRO A 569 -4.55 -23.17 -12.39
N LEU A 570 -3.23 -23.19 -12.18
CA LEU A 570 -2.51 -22.17 -11.39
C LEU A 570 -2.55 -20.76 -12.00
N ASP A 571 -2.95 -20.61 -13.26
CA ASP A 571 -3.12 -19.37 -14.01
C ASP A 571 -4.60 -19.01 -14.22
N PHE A 572 -5.52 -19.70 -13.55
CA PHE A 572 -6.94 -19.41 -13.63
C PHE A 572 -7.26 -17.99 -13.15
N ALA A 573 -8.16 -17.32 -13.89
CA ALA A 573 -8.62 -15.97 -13.60
C ALA A 573 -10.10 -15.82 -13.95
N THR A 574 -10.85 -15.17 -13.06
CA THR A 574 -12.22 -14.73 -13.37
C THR A 574 -12.20 -13.32 -13.93
N GLU A 575 -13.01 -13.09 -14.97
CA GLU A 575 -13.08 -11.80 -15.67
C GLU A 575 -13.47 -10.65 -14.72
N SER A 576 -14.37 -10.91 -13.79
CA SER A 576 -14.85 -9.94 -12.79
C SER A 576 -13.74 -9.46 -11.84
N GLU A 577 -12.88 -10.36 -11.36
CA GLU A 577 -11.76 -10.01 -10.48
C GLU A 577 -10.61 -9.34 -11.22
N ILE A 578 -10.41 -9.62 -12.52
CA ILE A 578 -9.37 -8.96 -13.32
C ILE A 578 -9.84 -7.63 -13.95
N GLN A 579 -11.15 -7.38 -14.04
CA GLN A 579 -11.70 -6.10 -14.51
C GLN A 579 -11.14 -4.91 -13.72
N PHE A 580 -10.85 -5.13 -12.43
CA PHE A 580 -10.16 -4.21 -11.55
C PHE A 580 -8.89 -3.57 -12.18
N TYR A 581 -8.17 -4.30 -13.03
CA TYR A 581 -6.93 -3.84 -13.67
C TYR A 581 -7.14 -3.08 -15.00
N LYS A 582 -8.37 -2.99 -15.50
CA LYS A 582 -8.68 -2.40 -16.82
C LYS A 582 -8.86 -0.87 -16.80
N ASN A 583 -9.03 -0.28 -15.63
CA ASN A 583 -9.31 1.16 -15.47
C ASN A 583 -10.62 1.63 -16.15
N ASP A 584 -11.62 0.73 -16.32
CA ASP A 584 -12.93 1.04 -16.92
C ASP A 584 -13.72 2.11 -16.14
N ASP A 585 -13.38 2.32 -14.86
CA ASP A 585 -13.97 3.33 -13.98
C ASP A 585 -13.42 4.75 -14.22
N ILE A 586 -12.28 4.91 -14.90
CA ILE A 586 -11.66 6.23 -15.09
C ILE A 586 -12.54 7.18 -15.90
N ALA A 587 -13.17 6.70 -16.99
CA ALA A 587 -14.05 7.52 -17.80
C ALA A 587 -15.27 8.04 -17.01
N PRO A 588 -16.07 7.19 -16.31
CA PRO A 588 -17.18 7.68 -15.51
C PRO A 588 -16.74 8.55 -14.33
N LEU A 589 -15.59 8.29 -13.70
CA LEU A 589 -15.08 9.15 -12.62
C LEU A 589 -14.67 10.54 -13.13
N LYS A 590 -13.97 10.62 -14.27
CA LYS A 590 -13.62 11.89 -14.93
C LYS A 590 -14.88 12.67 -15.31
N LEU A 591 -15.88 11.99 -15.87
CA LEU A 591 -17.18 12.59 -16.16
C LEU A 591 -17.84 13.13 -14.88
N ALA A 592 -17.85 12.35 -13.80
CA ALA A 592 -18.45 12.76 -12.54
C ALA A 592 -17.78 14.02 -11.95
N TYR A 593 -16.46 14.02 -11.82
CA TYR A 593 -15.74 15.19 -11.31
C TYR A 593 -15.85 16.39 -12.27
N GLY A 594 -15.77 16.18 -13.58
CA GLY A 594 -15.94 17.22 -14.58
C GLY A 594 -17.33 17.87 -14.53
N THR A 595 -18.39 17.06 -14.53
CA THR A 595 -19.78 17.55 -14.45
C THR A 595 -20.02 18.31 -13.16
N THR A 596 -19.56 17.80 -12.02
CA THR A 596 -19.78 18.47 -10.72
C THR A 596 -19.00 19.78 -10.61
N PHE A 597 -17.79 19.84 -11.19
CA PHE A 597 -17.03 21.09 -11.34
C PHE A 597 -17.80 22.11 -12.20
N THR A 598 -18.28 21.70 -13.37
CA THR A 598 -19.04 22.57 -14.27
C THR A 598 -20.32 23.09 -13.61
N LEU A 599 -21.03 22.24 -12.85
CA LEU A 599 -22.22 22.66 -12.12
C LEU A 599 -21.92 23.73 -11.06
N CYS A 600 -20.79 23.63 -10.34
CA CYS A 600 -20.38 24.68 -9.39
C CYS A 600 -20.18 26.05 -10.05
N VAL A 601 -19.72 26.07 -11.30
CA VAL A 601 -19.51 27.31 -12.06
C VAL A 601 -20.80 27.79 -12.74
N ALA A 602 -21.57 26.87 -13.30
CA ALA A 602 -22.75 27.18 -14.10
C ALA A 602 -23.96 27.60 -13.25
N ILE A 603 -24.19 26.97 -12.09
CA ILE A 603 -25.35 27.26 -11.24
C ILE A 603 -25.38 28.74 -10.80
N PRO A 604 -24.29 29.33 -10.26
CA PRO A 604 -24.30 30.75 -9.89
C PRO A 604 -24.68 31.69 -11.03
N ILE A 605 -24.16 31.43 -12.23
CA ILE A 605 -24.41 32.23 -13.43
C ILE A 605 -25.86 32.05 -13.88
N ALA A 606 -26.34 30.81 -13.96
CA ALA A 606 -27.70 30.49 -14.38
C ALA A 606 -28.73 31.09 -13.42
N THR A 607 -28.51 30.99 -12.10
CA THR A 607 -29.39 31.60 -11.10
C THR A 607 -29.45 33.12 -11.25
N LYS A 608 -28.32 33.79 -11.52
CA LYS A 608 -28.30 35.24 -11.74
C LYS A 608 -29.01 35.66 -13.02
N LEU A 609 -28.82 34.92 -14.11
CA LEU A 609 -29.53 35.17 -15.37
C LEU A 609 -31.02 34.93 -15.22
N ALA A 610 -31.41 33.85 -14.55
CA ALA A 610 -32.81 33.54 -14.27
C ALA A 610 -33.46 34.61 -13.37
N SER A 611 -32.78 35.07 -12.32
CA SER A 611 -33.30 36.14 -11.46
C SER A 611 -33.46 37.45 -12.22
N ALA A 612 -32.50 37.80 -13.09
CA ALA A 612 -32.58 39.02 -13.91
C ALA A 612 -33.71 38.94 -14.95
N ALA A 613 -33.89 37.80 -15.60
CA ALA A 613 -34.99 37.56 -16.53
C ALA A 613 -36.35 37.57 -15.81
N ALA A 614 -36.43 36.97 -14.63
CA ALA A 614 -37.64 36.94 -13.82
C ALA A 614 -38.03 38.33 -13.30
N GLU A 615 -37.05 39.13 -12.86
CA GLU A 615 -37.25 40.53 -12.46
C GLU A 615 -37.72 41.41 -13.64
N TYR A 616 -37.23 41.12 -14.86
CA TYR A 616 -37.64 41.77 -16.09
C TYR A 616 -39.08 41.38 -16.52
N VAL A 617 -39.49 40.12 -16.34
CA VAL A 617 -40.79 39.61 -16.82
C VAL A 617 -41.93 39.77 -15.80
N PHE A 618 -41.65 39.61 -14.50
CA PHE A 618 -42.69 39.50 -13.45
C PHE A 618 -42.61 40.59 -12.36
N GLY A 619 -41.66 41.53 -12.45
CA GLY A 619 -41.35 42.45 -11.35
C GLY A 619 -40.64 41.74 -10.20
N ARG A 620 -40.52 42.42 -9.03
CA ARG A 620 -39.68 42.01 -7.88
C ARG A 620 -39.99 40.58 -7.44
N TRP A 621 -39.17 39.63 -7.90
CA TRP A 621 -39.23 38.23 -7.50
C TRP A 621 -38.83 38.11 -6.02
N THR A 622 -39.68 37.48 -5.23
CA THR A 622 -39.44 37.22 -3.80
C THR A 622 -38.20 36.35 -3.62
N GLU A 623 -37.39 36.68 -2.59
CA GLU A 623 -36.20 35.92 -2.20
C GLU A 623 -36.54 34.42 -2.11
N LEU A 624 -35.77 33.58 -2.82
CA LEU A 624 -35.88 32.12 -2.78
C LEU A 624 -35.97 31.62 -1.33
N GLY A 625 -36.85 30.65 -1.05
CA GLY A 625 -37.13 30.06 0.27
C GLY A 625 -35.97 29.36 1.00
N LEU A 626 -34.72 29.53 0.54
CA LEU A 626 -33.50 29.01 1.18
C LEU A 626 -33.36 29.47 2.63
N SER A 627 -33.88 30.65 2.97
CA SER A 627 -33.86 31.19 4.33
C SER A 627 -34.69 30.37 5.33
N GLN A 628 -35.69 29.62 4.87
CA GLN A 628 -36.54 28.76 5.70
C GLN A 628 -35.92 27.36 5.92
N VAL A 629 -35.05 26.91 5.02
CA VAL A 629 -34.49 25.54 5.03
C VAL A 629 -33.06 25.50 5.60
N LEU A 630 -32.25 26.52 5.35
CA LEU A 630 -30.85 26.60 5.78
C LEU A 630 -30.67 27.49 7.02
N PRO A 631 -30.14 26.97 8.15
CA PRO A 631 -29.90 27.77 9.33
C PRO A 631 -28.91 28.92 9.04
N PRO A 632 -29.04 30.09 9.70
CA PRO A 632 -27.98 31.08 9.69
C PRO A 632 -26.78 30.48 10.43
N ALA A 633 -25.61 30.40 9.80
CA ALA A 633 -24.41 30.03 10.52
C ALA A 633 -23.26 30.96 10.16
N ALA A 634 -22.79 31.67 11.19
CA ALA A 634 -21.57 32.44 11.14
C ALA A 634 -20.40 31.48 10.84
N ASN A 635 -19.40 31.96 10.08
CA ASN A 635 -18.11 31.29 9.87
C ASN A 635 -18.09 30.02 8.98
N ILE A 636 -19.20 29.61 8.34
CA ILE A 636 -19.24 28.44 7.43
C ILE A 636 -18.23 28.59 6.28
N GLY A 637 -18.15 29.79 5.70
CA GLY A 637 -17.24 30.07 4.59
C GLY A 637 -15.79 29.77 4.98
N PHE A 638 -15.33 30.34 6.09
CA PHE A 638 -13.97 30.14 6.58
C PHE A 638 -13.65 28.66 6.77
N ILE A 639 -14.52 27.92 7.47
CA ILE A 639 -14.31 26.50 7.77
C ILE A 639 -14.26 25.68 6.48
N SER A 640 -15.16 25.95 5.53
CA SER A 640 -15.23 25.21 4.26
C SER A 640 -14.02 25.49 3.38
N ALA A 641 -13.59 26.75 3.31
CA ALA A 641 -12.38 27.14 2.58
C ALA A 641 -11.12 26.52 3.19
N ALA A 642 -10.96 26.59 4.51
CA ALA A 642 -9.81 26.02 5.20
C ALA A 642 -9.74 24.49 5.03
N SER A 643 -10.87 23.79 5.23
CA SER A 643 -10.94 22.33 5.10
C SER A 643 -10.64 21.86 3.68
N GLY A 644 -11.26 22.50 2.68
CA GLY A 644 -11.01 22.19 1.26
C GLY A 644 -9.57 22.46 0.86
N LEU A 645 -8.97 23.55 1.35
CA LEU A 645 -7.58 23.90 1.07
C LEU A 645 -6.61 22.88 1.68
N VAL A 646 -6.80 22.51 2.95
CA VAL A 646 -5.97 21.48 3.61
C VAL A 646 -6.05 20.16 2.84
N TYR A 647 -7.25 19.69 2.50
CA TYR A 647 -7.44 18.47 1.71
C TYR A 647 -6.71 18.53 0.36
N SER A 648 -6.80 19.66 -0.34
CA SER A 648 -6.23 19.79 -1.69
C SER A 648 -4.71 19.89 -1.68
N LEU A 649 -4.15 20.65 -0.74
CA LEU A 649 -2.70 20.74 -0.55
C LEU A 649 -2.13 19.40 -0.07
N TYR A 650 -2.83 18.71 0.85
CA TYR A 650 -2.46 17.37 1.26
C TYR A 650 -2.46 16.40 0.08
N THR A 651 -3.50 16.41 -0.76
CA THR A 651 -3.58 15.54 -1.95
C THR A 651 -2.42 15.79 -2.91
N ALA A 652 -2.08 17.05 -3.19
CA ALA A 652 -0.95 17.39 -4.05
C ALA A 652 0.40 16.97 -3.44
N TRP A 653 0.56 17.15 -2.12
CA TRP A 653 1.73 16.70 -1.39
C TRP A 653 1.83 15.17 -1.39
N ASP A 654 0.72 14.45 -1.18
CA ASP A 654 0.69 12.99 -1.08
C ASP A 654 1.07 12.34 -2.42
N LEU A 655 0.51 12.83 -3.54
CA LEU A 655 0.92 12.41 -4.88
C LEU A 655 2.42 12.62 -5.13
N ARG A 656 2.99 13.73 -4.65
CA ARG A 656 4.44 13.95 -4.73
C ARG A 656 5.21 13.01 -3.80
N SER A 657 4.70 12.78 -2.59
CA SER A 657 5.34 11.92 -1.59
C SER A 657 5.46 10.48 -2.11
N LEU A 658 4.45 10.02 -2.85
CA LEU A 658 4.41 8.73 -3.52
C LEU A 658 5.24 8.67 -4.81
N GLY A 659 5.76 9.80 -5.28
CA GLY A 659 6.56 9.88 -6.52
C GLY A 659 5.75 9.98 -7.81
N TYR A 660 4.42 10.04 -7.72
CA TYR A 660 3.50 10.03 -8.86
C TYR A 660 3.54 11.32 -9.70
N VAL A 661 4.03 12.41 -9.10
CA VAL A 661 4.27 13.68 -9.78
C VAL A 661 5.60 14.28 -9.34
N GLY A 662 6.17 15.10 -10.21
CA GLY A 662 7.35 15.91 -9.87
C GLY A 662 7.01 17.06 -8.91
N THR A 663 8.02 17.57 -8.18
CA THR A 663 7.84 18.69 -7.24
C THR A 663 7.20 19.91 -7.90
N ARG A 664 7.63 20.24 -9.13
CA ARG A 664 7.07 21.37 -9.89
C ARG A 664 5.58 21.18 -10.18
N GLN A 665 5.17 19.97 -10.58
CA GLN A 665 3.77 19.65 -10.86
C GLN A 665 2.92 19.73 -9.59
N ALA A 666 3.42 19.24 -8.46
CA ALA A 666 2.73 19.34 -7.17
C ALA A 666 2.53 20.79 -6.72
N VAL A 667 3.56 21.65 -6.88
CA VAL A 667 3.45 23.09 -6.59
C VAL A 667 2.42 23.75 -7.50
N VAL A 668 2.43 23.45 -8.80
CA VAL A 668 1.42 23.96 -9.74
C VAL A 668 0.02 23.48 -9.37
N GLY A 669 -0.17 22.22 -8.99
CA GLY A 669 -1.44 21.69 -8.50
C GLY A 669 -1.94 22.40 -7.23
N GLY A 670 -1.04 22.71 -6.30
CA GLY A 670 -1.35 23.50 -5.10
C GLY A 670 -1.73 24.96 -5.40
N LEU A 671 -1.03 25.61 -6.33
CA LEU A 671 -1.37 26.98 -6.77
C LEU A 671 -2.69 27.01 -7.55
N ALA A 672 -2.94 26.03 -8.42
CA ALA A 672 -4.20 25.87 -9.13
C ALA A 672 -5.37 25.64 -8.16
N SER A 673 -5.13 24.89 -7.07
CA SER A 673 -6.09 24.71 -5.98
C SER A 673 -6.44 26.04 -5.29
N LEU A 674 -5.44 26.86 -4.95
CA LEU A 674 -5.66 28.19 -4.38
C LEU A 674 -6.45 29.11 -5.33
N ALA A 675 -6.12 29.09 -6.63
CA ALA A 675 -6.83 29.87 -7.64
C ALA A 675 -8.28 29.40 -7.81
N THR A 676 -8.52 28.09 -7.80
CA THR A 676 -9.87 27.52 -7.91
C THR A 676 -10.72 27.90 -6.69
N LEU A 677 -10.16 27.83 -5.49
CA LEU A 677 -10.83 28.22 -4.26
C LEU A 677 -11.24 29.70 -4.28
N SER A 678 -10.34 30.58 -4.71
CA SER A 678 -10.60 32.02 -4.74
C SER A 678 -11.62 32.41 -5.82
N LEU A 679 -11.65 31.69 -6.94
CA LEU A 679 -12.56 31.97 -8.06
C LEU A 679 -13.94 31.34 -7.89
N ALA A 680 -14.02 30.05 -7.58
CA ALA A 680 -15.23 29.24 -7.68
C ALA A 680 -15.62 28.53 -6.36
N GLY A 681 -14.84 28.68 -5.29
CA GLY A 681 -15.17 28.15 -3.98
C GLY A 681 -14.75 26.68 -3.73
N PRO A 682 -15.09 26.14 -2.55
CA PRO A 682 -14.52 24.89 -2.02
C PRO A 682 -15.05 23.61 -2.70
N GLY A 683 -16.27 23.63 -3.25
CA GLY A 683 -16.80 22.50 -4.02
C GLY A 683 -16.07 22.32 -5.36
N ALA A 684 -15.89 23.41 -6.11
CA ALA A 684 -15.11 23.40 -7.35
C ALA A 684 -13.66 22.97 -7.09
N LEU A 685 -13.07 23.41 -5.98
CA LEU A 685 -11.76 22.96 -5.52
C LEU A 685 -11.71 21.42 -5.35
N ILE A 686 -12.66 20.83 -4.63
CA ILE A 686 -12.72 19.38 -4.38
C ILE A 686 -12.86 18.61 -5.70
N ALA A 687 -13.74 19.04 -6.60
CA ALA A 687 -13.88 18.40 -7.91
C ALA A 687 -12.59 18.48 -8.74
N GLY A 688 -11.96 19.67 -8.78
CA GLY A 688 -10.76 19.92 -9.56
C GLY A 688 -9.56 19.09 -9.09
N ILE A 689 -9.27 19.09 -7.79
CA ILE A 689 -8.15 18.30 -7.24
C ILE A 689 -8.40 16.80 -7.39
N SER A 690 -9.64 16.34 -7.20
CA SER A 690 -9.97 14.92 -7.33
C SER A 690 -9.88 14.46 -8.79
N TYR A 691 -10.33 15.29 -9.74
CA TYR A 691 -10.14 15.04 -11.18
C TYR A 691 -8.66 14.90 -11.53
N TRP A 692 -7.83 15.86 -11.10
CA TRP A 692 -6.39 15.84 -11.39
C TRP A 692 -5.71 14.61 -10.78
N ARG A 693 -6.12 14.22 -9.57
CA ARG A 693 -5.63 13.03 -8.89
C ARG A 693 -5.98 11.74 -9.64
N GLU A 694 -7.25 11.54 -10.04
CA GLU A 694 -7.64 10.36 -10.83
C GLU A 694 -6.89 10.32 -12.17
N TYR A 695 -6.76 11.47 -12.84
CA TYR A 695 -6.01 11.58 -14.07
C TYR A 695 -4.56 11.13 -13.85
N THR A 696 -3.89 11.69 -12.84
CA THR A 696 -2.49 11.40 -12.52
C THR A 696 -2.26 9.91 -12.25
N ILE A 697 -3.04 9.31 -11.35
CA ILE A 697 -2.87 7.89 -10.97
C ILE A 697 -3.16 6.98 -12.16
N SER A 698 -4.16 7.31 -13.00
CA SER A 698 -4.49 6.50 -14.18
C SER A 698 -3.40 6.46 -15.25
N GLN A 699 -2.51 7.44 -15.29
CA GLN A 699 -1.40 7.49 -16.26
C GLN A 699 -0.19 6.64 -15.82
N LEU A 700 -0.21 6.07 -14.61
CA LEU A 700 0.89 5.28 -14.06
C LEU A 700 0.79 3.79 -14.40
N SER A 701 -0.39 3.31 -14.76
CA SER A 701 -0.58 1.92 -15.21
C SER A 701 -0.03 1.79 -16.64
N MET A 702 0.88 0.83 -16.86
CA MET A 702 1.56 0.60 -18.14
C MET A 702 1.02 -0.60 -18.91
#